data_AF-A0A7J9IXP6-F1
#
_entry.id   AF-A0A7J9IXP6-F1
#
_cell.length_a   1.000
_cell.length_b   1.000
_cell.length_c   1.000
_cell.angle_alpha   90.00
_cell.angle_beta   90.00
_cell.angle_gamma   90.00
#
_symmetry.space_group_name_H-M   'P 1'
#
loop_
_entity.id
_entity.type
_entity.pdbx_description
1 polymer ?
#
loop_
_entity_poly.entity_id
_entity_poly.type
_entity_poly.pdbx_seq_one_letter_code
_entity_poly.pdbx_strand_id
1 'polypeptide(L)'
;MEARLKEDILMEAARYGNKILVTDELPDGQMVDRWERVSCDSVKTPLEVYEELQLKGYLVDYERVPITDEKSPKEMDFDILVNKLSQADIRTEVIFNCQMGRGRTTTGMVIATLVYLNRIGASGIPRTNSIGRVSESGSNVTDNLPNSKEAIRRGEYTVIRSLIRVLEGGVEGKRQVDKVIDKCASMQNLREAIATYRNSILRQPDEMKREASLSFFMEYLERYYFLICFAVYIHSERAALHSSSSNHTSFADWMKARPELYSIIRRLLRRDPMRALGYASLKPSLKKIVESADGHPHEVGLVAALRSGEVLGSQTVLKSDHCPGCQNVSLPERVEGAPNFREVPAFPVYGVANPTIDGIRSVIRRIGSSKGGRPVFWHNMREEPVIYINGKPFVLREIERPYKNMLEYSGIDRERVERMEARLKEDILREAERYDGAIMVIHETDDGQIFDAWEHVNSDSLQTPLEVFKCLEDDGFPIKYARVPITDGKAPKSSDFDTLAANIASASKDTAFIFNCQMGRGRTTTGAVIACLVKLRISYGRPIKVLLDEVKHEQPDGSSSSGEESESNATRLTSSTVEVRTRNEQGYAFGIDDILLLWKITRLFDNGVECREALDAIIDRCSALQNIRQAVLQYRKVFNQQHVEPRVRRVALNRGAEYLERYFRLIAFSAYLGSEAFDGFCGQGECMMTFKSWLHQRPEVQAMKWSIRLRPGRFFNVPEELRAPHESQHGDAVMEAIVKARNGSVLGKGSILKMYFFPGQITSSRIQIHGAPHVFKVNGYPVYSMATPTIIGAKEMLAYLGAKSNARVAGQKVVITDLREEAVVYIHGTPFVLRELNKPVDTLKHVGITGPVVENMEARLKEDILSEVRQSGGRMLLHREEYCPSSNQSSVVGYWENIFPDDVKTPAEVYAALKDEGYNIAYRRIPLTREREALASDVDEIQNCRDE
;
A
#
# COMPACT_ATOMS: atom_id res chain seq x y z
N MET A 1 19.48 -28.66 1.27
CA MET A 1 18.68 -29.40 0.27
C MET A 1 19.47 -30.58 -0.27
N GLU A 2 20.62 -30.35 -0.91
CA GLU A 2 21.45 -31.41 -1.52
C GLU A 2 21.86 -32.52 -0.52
N ALA A 3 22.26 -32.17 0.70
CA ALA A 3 22.54 -33.15 1.76
C ALA A 3 21.33 -34.04 2.11
N ARG A 4 20.12 -33.46 2.17
CA ARG A 4 18.88 -34.22 2.42
C ARG A 4 18.52 -35.12 1.22
N LEU A 5 18.76 -34.68 -0.01
CA LEU A 5 18.60 -35.52 -1.19
C LEU A 5 19.56 -36.73 -1.16
N LYS A 6 20.79 -36.55 -0.67
CA LYS A 6 21.73 -37.66 -0.41
C LYS A 6 21.19 -38.63 0.65
N GLU A 7 20.64 -38.14 1.76
CA GLU A 7 19.97 -38.97 2.77
C GLU A 7 18.76 -39.74 2.18
N ASP A 8 17.90 -39.05 1.44
CA ASP A 8 16.71 -39.64 0.80
C ASP A 8 17.11 -40.74 -0.21
N ILE A 9 18.16 -40.52 -1.02
CA ILE A 9 18.75 -41.51 -1.94
C ILE A 9 19.25 -42.75 -1.18
N LEU A 10 19.97 -42.57 -0.07
CA LEU A 10 20.52 -43.67 0.72
C LEU A 10 19.42 -44.46 1.44
N MET A 11 18.40 -43.78 1.97
CA MET A 11 17.23 -44.43 2.58
C MET A 11 16.42 -45.23 1.57
N GLU A 12 16.21 -44.71 0.36
CA GLU A 12 15.51 -45.43 -0.70
C GLU A 12 16.33 -46.62 -1.21
N ALA A 13 17.64 -46.43 -1.42
CA ALA A 13 18.51 -47.49 -1.89
C ALA A 13 18.61 -48.67 -0.91
N ALA A 14 18.55 -48.41 0.41
CA ALA A 14 18.50 -49.44 1.44
C ALA A 14 17.27 -50.38 1.30
N ARG A 15 16.14 -49.88 0.78
CA ARG A 15 14.93 -50.69 0.52
C ARG A 15 15.10 -51.66 -0.65
N TYR A 16 15.98 -51.34 -1.59
CA TYR A 16 16.20 -52.09 -2.83
C TYR A 16 17.59 -52.76 -2.90
N GLY A 17 18.16 -53.10 -1.74
CA GLY A 17 19.42 -53.86 -1.65
C GLY A 17 20.65 -53.06 -2.05
N ASN A 18 20.75 -51.82 -1.57
CA ASN A 18 21.78 -50.84 -1.89
C ASN A 18 21.85 -50.52 -3.39
N LYS A 19 20.66 -50.36 -4.00
CA LYS A 19 20.50 -49.90 -5.38
C LYS A 19 19.43 -48.84 -5.47
N ILE A 20 19.63 -47.86 -6.34
CA ILE A 20 18.61 -46.88 -6.71
C ILE A 20 18.30 -47.01 -8.20
N LEU A 21 17.06 -46.72 -8.60
CA LEU A 21 16.68 -46.62 -10.00
C LEU A 21 17.06 -45.22 -10.49
N VAL A 22 17.91 -45.16 -11.52
CA VAL A 22 18.28 -43.93 -12.24
C VAL A 22 17.74 -44.00 -13.67
N THR A 23 17.44 -42.86 -14.26
CA THR A 23 17.03 -42.75 -15.66
C THR A 23 18.15 -42.04 -16.43
N ASP A 24 18.84 -42.77 -17.30
CA ASP A 24 19.91 -42.25 -18.15
C ASP A 24 19.34 -41.76 -19.50
N GLU A 25 19.86 -40.65 -20.03
CA GLU A 25 19.56 -40.16 -21.38
C GLU A 25 20.64 -40.67 -22.36
N LEU A 26 20.23 -41.50 -23.33
CA LEU A 26 21.11 -42.01 -24.39
C LEU A 26 21.46 -40.92 -25.42
N PRO A 27 22.53 -41.07 -26.23
CA PRO A 27 22.94 -40.09 -27.23
C PRO A 27 21.91 -39.75 -28.33
N ASP A 28 20.85 -40.55 -28.46
CA ASP A 28 19.71 -40.33 -29.36
C ASP A 28 18.50 -39.67 -28.66
N GLY A 29 18.63 -39.31 -27.38
CA GLY A 29 17.58 -38.70 -26.55
C GLY A 29 16.59 -39.70 -25.93
N GLN A 30 16.83 -41.01 -26.03
CA GLN A 30 16.00 -42.00 -25.35
C GLN A 30 16.32 -42.07 -23.85
N MET A 31 15.28 -42.03 -23.02
CA MET A 31 15.39 -42.26 -21.57
C MET A 31 15.36 -43.75 -21.26
N VAL A 32 16.34 -44.25 -20.50
CA VAL A 32 16.47 -45.65 -20.11
C VAL A 32 16.64 -45.79 -18.61
N ASP A 33 15.74 -46.54 -17.97
CA ASP A 33 15.80 -46.82 -16.54
C ASP A 33 16.80 -47.94 -16.23
N ARG A 34 17.67 -47.70 -15.26
CA ARG A 34 18.74 -48.60 -14.84
C ARG A 34 18.85 -48.65 -13.32
N TRP A 35 19.06 -49.85 -12.77
CA TRP A 35 19.39 -50.02 -11.35
C TRP A 35 20.89 -49.83 -11.13
N GLU A 36 21.25 -48.76 -10.43
CA GLU A 36 22.64 -48.44 -10.06
C GLU A 36 22.91 -48.80 -8.58
N ARG A 37 24.08 -49.40 -8.30
CA ARG A 37 24.50 -49.72 -6.92
C ARG A 37 25.05 -48.47 -6.26
N VAL A 38 24.60 -48.17 -5.04
CA VAL A 38 25.03 -47.00 -4.28
C VAL A 38 25.40 -47.34 -2.84
N SER A 39 26.38 -46.63 -2.30
CA SER A 39 26.82 -46.68 -0.90
C SER A 39 26.98 -45.27 -0.35
N CYS A 40 27.18 -45.14 0.97
CA CYS A 40 27.48 -43.85 1.61
C CYS A 40 28.70 -43.13 0.99
N ASP A 41 29.68 -43.90 0.49
CA ASP A 41 30.90 -43.39 -0.13
C ASP A 41 30.74 -43.12 -1.64
N SER A 42 29.68 -43.60 -2.29
CA SER A 42 29.44 -43.38 -3.73
C SER A 42 28.49 -42.21 -4.00
N VAL A 43 27.62 -41.88 -3.04
CA VAL A 43 26.68 -40.75 -3.16
C VAL A 43 27.29 -39.51 -2.51
N LYS A 44 27.66 -38.50 -3.31
CA LYS A 44 28.26 -37.26 -2.83
C LYS A 44 27.51 -36.05 -3.37
N THR A 45 27.34 -35.05 -2.51
CA THR A 45 26.95 -33.71 -2.90
C THR A 45 28.10 -33.04 -3.66
N PRO A 46 27.83 -32.04 -4.51
CA PRO A 46 28.88 -31.28 -5.18
C PRO A 46 29.93 -30.68 -4.22
N LEU A 47 29.50 -30.22 -3.03
CA LEU A 47 30.41 -29.68 -2.02
C LEU A 47 31.42 -30.75 -1.54
N GLU A 48 30.93 -31.92 -1.11
CA GLU A 48 31.78 -33.04 -0.66
C GLU A 48 32.79 -33.47 -1.74
N VAL A 49 32.41 -33.41 -3.02
CA VAL A 49 33.32 -33.73 -4.13
C VAL A 49 34.49 -32.73 -4.21
N TYR A 50 34.24 -31.43 -4.02
CA TYR A 50 35.31 -30.42 -4.03
C TYR A 50 36.14 -30.42 -2.74
N GLU A 51 35.53 -30.67 -1.58
CA GLU A 51 36.25 -30.88 -0.31
C GLU A 51 37.21 -32.07 -0.42
N GLU A 52 36.79 -33.18 -1.05
CA GLU A 52 37.69 -34.31 -1.33
C GLU A 52 38.83 -33.97 -2.29
N LEU A 53 38.61 -33.07 -3.26
CA LEU A 53 39.68 -32.61 -4.15
C LEU A 53 40.69 -31.74 -3.38
N GLN A 54 40.23 -30.87 -2.49
CA GLN A 54 41.09 -30.11 -1.59
C GLN A 54 41.93 -31.04 -0.69
N LEU A 55 41.31 -32.07 -0.09
CA LEU A 55 42.01 -33.08 0.72
C LEU A 55 43.03 -33.90 -0.08
N LYS A 56 42.81 -34.09 -1.39
CA LYS A 56 43.77 -34.71 -2.33
C LYS A 56 44.88 -33.75 -2.80
N GLY A 57 44.91 -32.51 -2.30
CA GLY A 57 45.92 -31.50 -2.60
C GLY A 57 45.66 -30.66 -3.85
N TYR A 58 44.46 -30.72 -4.45
CA TYR A 58 44.10 -29.83 -5.55
C TYR A 58 43.80 -28.42 -5.04
N LEU A 59 44.40 -27.40 -5.66
CA LEU A 59 44.18 -25.99 -5.33
C LEU A 59 42.87 -25.48 -5.96
N VAL A 60 41.74 -25.88 -5.37
CA VAL A 60 40.39 -25.49 -5.80
C VAL A 60 39.62 -24.85 -4.64
N ASP A 61 38.84 -23.81 -4.94
CA ASP A 61 37.79 -23.28 -4.06
C ASP A 61 36.44 -23.46 -4.76
N TYR A 62 35.38 -23.75 -3.99
CA TYR A 62 34.06 -24.09 -4.52
C TYR A 62 32.97 -23.21 -3.92
N GLU A 63 32.14 -22.64 -4.80
CA GLU A 63 31.02 -21.79 -4.45
C GLU A 63 29.76 -22.23 -5.20
N ARG A 64 28.60 -22.26 -4.52
CA ARG A 64 27.33 -22.75 -5.07
C ARG A 64 26.31 -21.62 -5.18
N VAL A 65 26.19 -21.02 -6.37
CA VAL A 65 25.20 -19.96 -6.65
C VAL A 65 23.95 -20.56 -7.34
N PRO A 66 22.76 -20.63 -6.68
CA PRO A 66 21.61 -21.40 -7.15
C PRO A 66 20.73 -20.63 -8.17
N ILE A 67 21.28 -20.29 -9.32
CA ILE A 67 20.56 -19.59 -10.40
C ILE A 67 19.59 -20.56 -11.10
N THR A 68 18.31 -20.18 -11.19
CA THR A 68 17.27 -20.94 -11.90
C THR A 68 17.55 -20.98 -13.40
N ASP A 69 17.33 -22.12 -14.05
CA ASP A 69 17.61 -22.27 -15.48
C ASP A 69 16.75 -21.34 -16.35
N GLU A 70 17.33 -20.89 -17.47
CA GLU A 70 16.74 -19.94 -18.42
C GLU A 70 16.27 -18.58 -17.87
N LYS A 71 16.32 -18.33 -16.55
CA LYS A 71 15.93 -17.07 -15.89
C LYS A 71 17.05 -16.04 -15.77
N SER A 72 16.71 -14.79 -15.47
CA SER A 72 17.73 -13.83 -14.99
C SER A 72 18.25 -14.25 -13.61
N PRO A 73 19.56 -14.08 -13.32
CA PRO A 73 20.04 -14.05 -11.95
C PRO A 73 19.32 -12.96 -11.16
N LYS A 74 19.13 -13.19 -9.86
CA LYS A 74 18.65 -12.19 -8.91
C LYS A 74 19.81 -11.31 -8.45
N GLU A 75 19.48 -10.17 -7.89
CA GLU A 75 20.45 -9.17 -7.43
C GLU A 75 21.43 -9.74 -6.39
N MET A 76 20.94 -10.59 -5.49
CA MET A 76 21.76 -11.29 -4.50
C MET A 76 22.76 -12.28 -5.13
N ASP A 77 22.45 -12.85 -6.31
CA ASP A 77 23.36 -13.76 -7.01
C ASP A 77 24.59 -13.00 -7.53
N PHE A 78 24.41 -11.74 -7.95
CA PHE A 78 25.53 -10.86 -8.31
C PHE A 78 26.37 -10.49 -7.08
N ASP A 79 25.74 -10.24 -5.93
CA ASP A 79 26.45 -9.90 -4.68
C ASP A 79 27.33 -11.05 -4.17
N ILE A 80 26.85 -12.29 -4.24
CA ILE A 80 27.64 -13.50 -3.91
C ILE A 80 28.86 -13.60 -4.84
N LEU A 81 28.65 -13.43 -6.16
CA LEU A 81 29.71 -13.49 -7.15
C LEU A 81 30.74 -12.36 -6.98
N VAL A 82 30.32 -11.11 -6.75
CA VAL A 82 31.23 -9.98 -6.50
C VAL A 82 32.08 -10.23 -5.26
N ASN A 83 31.46 -10.66 -4.15
CA ASN A 83 32.18 -10.91 -2.91
C ASN A 83 33.29 -11.95 -3.12
N LYS A 84 32.96 -13.12 -3.67
CA LYS A 84 33.93 -14.19 -3.95
C LYS A 84 35.01 -13.78 -4.96
N LEU A 85 34.64 -13.15 -6.07
CA LEU A 85 35.59 -12.70 -7.10
C LEU A 85 36.46 -11.51 -6.66
N SER A 86 36.07 -10.77 -5.62
CA SER A 86 36.89 -9.69 -5.04
C SER A 86 37.99 -10.25 -4.12
N GLN A 87 37.72 -11.36 -3.43
CA GLN A 87 38.65 -12.01 -2.51
C GLN A 87 39.71 -12.87 -3.22
N ALA A 88 39.40 -13.44 -4.39
CA ALA A 88 40.33 -14.23 -5.19
C ALA A 88 41.53 -13.39 -5.69
N ASP A 89 42.70 -14.01 -5.84
CA ASP A 89 43.84 -13.35 -6.50
C ASP A 89 43.51 -13.06 -7.97
N ILE A 90 44.16 -12.03 -8.55
CA ILE A 90 43.89 -11.63 -9.93
C ILE A 90 44.40 -12.64 -10.97
N ARG A 91 45.24 -13.61 -10.55
CA ARG A 91 45.71 -14.74 -11.36
C ARG A 91 44.92 -16.04 -11.08
N THR A 92 43.91 -16.02 -10.21
CA THR A 92 43.07 -17.19 -9.97
C THR A 92 42.19 -17.46 -11.20
N GLU A 93 42.33 -18.65 -11.77
CA GLU A 93 41.47 -19.11 -12.87
C GLU A 93 40.05 -19.40 -12.33
N VAL A 94 39.03 -18.84 -13.00
CA VAL A 94 37.63 -18.93 -12.55
C VAL A 94 36.84 -19.81 -13.50
N ILE A 95 36.30 -20.91 -12.98
CA ILE A 95 35.52 -21.90 -13.74
C ILE A 95 34.04 -21.78 -13.38
N PHE A 96 33.19 -21.64 -14.40
CA PHE A 96 31.72 -21.70 -14.25
C PHE A 96 31.20 -22.99 -14.89
N ASN A 97 30.23 -23.64 -14.24
CA ASN A 97 29.51 -24.76 -14.81
C ASN A 97 27.99 -24.67 -14.58
N CYS A 98 27.24 -25.28 -15.49
CA CYS A 98 25.82 -25.57 -15.37
C CYS A 98 25.54 -26.81 -16.23
N GLN A 99 24.32 -27.36 -16.16
CA GLN A 99 23.92 -28.61 -16.82
C GLN A 99 24.43 -28.78 -18.27
N MET A 100 24.37 -27.73 -19.09
CA MET A 100 24.78 -27.76 -20.50
C MET A 100 25.96 -26.82 -20.85
N GLY A 101 26.62 -26.20 -19.87
CA GLY A 101 27.64 -25.18 -20.13
C GLY A 101 27.15 -23.92 -20.89
N ARG A 102 25.82 -23.73 -20.99
CA ARG A 102 25.17 -22.72 -21.84
C ARG A 102 24.77 -21.48 -21.02
N GLY A 103 23.48 -21.09 -20.98
CA GLY A 103 23.02 -19.78 -20.49
C GLY A 103 23.54 -19.35 -19.13
N ARG A 104 23.38 -20.19 -18.08
CA ARG A 104 23.88 -19.90 -16.72
C ARG A 104 25.42 -19.74 -16.68
N THR A 105 26.14 -20.63 -17.35
CA THR A 105 27.62 -20.60 -17.43
C THR A 105 28.11 -19.33 -18.14
N THR A 106 27.58 -19.03 -19.33
CA THR A 106 27.90 -17.80 -20.08
C THR A 106 27.59 -16.55 -19.24
N THR A 107 26.51 -16.54 -18.47
CA THR A 107 26.14 -15.41 -17.61
C THR A 107 27.16 -15.19 -16.49
N GLY A 108 27.59 -16.26 -15.82
CA GLY A 108 28.66 -16.21 -14.82
C GLY A 108 29.98 -15.70 -15.42
N MET A 109 30.38 -16.21 -16.59
CA MET A 109 31.57 -15.75 -17.31
C MET A 109 31.51 -14.25 -17.66
N VAL A 110 30.35 -13.75 -18.11
CA VAL A 110 30.16 -12.31 -18.40
C VAL A 110 30.32 -11.48 -17.12
N ILE A 111 29.67 -11.88 -16.01
CA ILE A 111 29.78 -11.20 -14.71
C ILE A 111 31.25 -11.17 -14.23
N ALA A 112 31.93 -12.31 -14.25
CA ALA A 112 33.32 -12.40 -13.82
C ALA A 112 34.27 -11.59 -14.70
N THR A 113 34.04 -11.58 -16.02
CA THR A 113 34.83 -10.76 -16.96
C THR A 113 34.62 -9.27 -16.71
N LEU A 114 33.40 -8.83 -16.40
CA LEU A 114 33.11 -7.43 -16.04
C LEU A 114 33.83 -7.02 -14.74
N VAL A 115 33.78 -7.87 -13.70
CA VAL A 115 34.51 -7.68 -12.44
C VAL A 115 36.03 -7.62 -12.68
N TYR A 116 36.58 -8.58 -13.43
CA TYR A 116 38.01 -8.63 -13.77
C TYR A 116 38.47 -7.37 -14.52
N LEU A 117 37.73 -6.95 -15.55
CA LEU A 117 38.03 -5.73 -16.32
C LEU A 117 38.00 -4.47 -15.45
N ASN A 118 37.17 -4.42 -14.40
CA ASN A 118 37.19 -3.34 -13.42
C ASN A 118 38.44 -3.43 -12.52
N ARG A 119 38.76 -4.61 -11.98
CA ARG A 119 39.96 -4.85 -11.13
C ARG A 119 41.27 -4.45 -11.82
N ILE A 120 41.44 -4.76 -13.11
CA ILE A 120 42.62 -4.33 -13.90
C ILE A 120 42.53 -2.90 -14.48
N GLY A 121 41.44 -2.18 -14.22
CA GLY A 121 41.23 -0.81 -14.75
C GLY A 121 41.00 -0.70 -16.26
N ALA A 122 40.82 -1.83 -16.97
CA ALA A 122 40.69 -1.89 -18.43
C ALA A 122 39.23 -1.84 -18.93
N SER A 123 38.32 -1.27 -18.15
CA SER A 123 36.87 -1.26 -18.43
C SER A 123 36.45 -0.40 -19.63
N GLY A 124 37.23 0.63 -19.98
CA GLY A 124 36.93 1.52 -21.11
C GLY A 124 35.74 2.46 -20.87
N ILE A 125 35.44 2.74 -19.61
CA ILE A 125 34.39 3.68 -19.18
C ILE A 125 35.07 4.87 -18.46
N PRO A 126 34.85 6.14 -18.89
CA PRO A 126 35.41 7.31 -18.22
C PRO A 126 34.94 7.40 -16.76
N ARG A 127 35.87 7.53 -15.82
CA ARG A 127 35.57 7.63 -14.38
C ARG A 127 35.21 9.07 -14.01
N THR A 128 33.92 9.41 -14.07
CA THR A 128 33.35 10.67 -13.57
C THR A 128 32.69 10.46 -12.21
N ASN A 129 32.64 11.51 -11.38
CA ASN A 129 32.01 11.45 -10.04
C ASN A 129 30.46 11.30 -10.07
N SER A 130 29.86 11.23 -11.26
CA SER A 130 28.41 11.12 -11.47
C SER A 130 27.97 9.72 -11.90
N ILE A 131 28.90 8.85 -12.34
CA ILE A 131 28.55 7.55 -12.94
C ILE A 131 27.75 6.66 -11.97
N GLY A 132 26.71 5.98 -12.49
CA GLY A 132 25.78 5.17 -11.68
C GLY A 132 24.77 5.96 -10.85
N ARG A 133 24.72 7.29 -10.98
CA ARG A 133 23.52 8.07 -10.67
C ARG A 133 22.44 7.80 -11.73
N VAL A 134 21.21 8.20 -11.44
CA VAL A 134 20.10 8.17 -12.40
C VAL A 134 20.13 9.50 -13.16
N SER A 135 20.23 9.48 -14.49
CA SER A 135 20.63 10.66 -15.25
C SER A 135 19.64 11.80 -15.15
N GLU A 136 20.22 12.97 -14.87
CA GLU A 136 19.49 14.23 -14.90
C GLU A 136 19.68 15.04 -16.19
N SER A 137 20.45 14.52 -17.16
CA SER A 137 20.46 15.02 -18.54
C SER A 137 20.79 13.92 -19.55
N GLY A 138 20.07 13.87 -20.65
CA GLY A 138 20.24 12.91 -21.74
C GLY A 138 20.95 13.56 -22.92
N SER A 139 22.27 13.35 -23.03
CA SER A 139 23.02 13.77 -24.22
C SER A 139 22.46 13.11 -25.48
N ASN A 140 22.26 13.89 -26.55
CA ASN A 140 21.68 13.45 -27.83
C ASN A 140 22.35 12.18 -28.38
N VAL A 141 21.69 11.02 -28.24
CA VAL A 141 22.04 9.81 -28.98
C VAL A 141 21.40 9.91 -30.37
N THR A 142 22.21 9.79 -31.42
CA THR A 142 21.74 9.76 -32.81
C THR A 142 20.97 8.46 -33.09
N ASP A 143 19.66 8.47 -32.82
CA ASP A 143 18.76 7.33 -33.06
C ASP A 143 18.52 7.15 -34.58
N ASN A 144 19.15 6.13 -35.16
CA ASN A 144 18.80 5.65 -36.51
C ASN A 144 17.52 4.79 -36.46
N LEU A 145 16.75 4.84 -37.55
CA LEU A 145 15.37 4.32 -37.71
C LEU A 145 14.96 3.10 -36.84
N PRO A 146 13.88 3.16 -36.02
CA PRO A 146 13.72 2.30 -34.83
C PRO A 146 13.35 0.81 -35.02
N ASN A 147 13.42 0.25 -36.24
CA ASN A 147 12.82 -1.06 -36.53
C ASN A 147 13.54 -1.88 -37.63
N SER A 148 14.85 -1.70 -37.80
CA SER A 148 15.65 -2.57 -38.67
C SER A 148 15.95 -3.92 -38.00
N LYS A 149 16.20 -4.97 -38.79
CA LYS A 149 16.72 -6.27 -38.29
C LYS A 149 18.11 -6.13 -37.64
N GLU A 150 18.76 -4.98 -37.78
CA GLU A 150 20.10 -4.72 -37.27
C GLU A 150 20.07 -4.06 -35.89
N ALA A 151 19.18 -3.08 -35.68
CA ALA A 151 18.90 -2.50 -34.35
C ALA A 151 18.52 -3.59 -33.32
N ILE A 152 17.73 -4.57 -33.75
CA ILE A 152 17.36 -5.74 -32.91
C ILE A 152 18.59 -6.59 -32.55
N ARG A 153 19.53 -6.82 -33.49
CA ARG A 153 20.79 -7.54 -33.20
C ARG A 153 21.74 -6.72 -32.33
N ARG A 154 21.67 -5.40 -32.37
CA ARG A 154 22.36 -4.46 -31.47
C ARG A 154 21.71 -4.35 -30.08
N GLY A 155 20.59 -5.03 -29.82
CA GLY A 155 19.93 -5.07 -28.52
C GLY A 155 19.10 -3.81 -28.18
N GLU A 156 18.68 -3.04 -29.18
CA GLU A 156 18.06 -1.71 -29.01
C GLU A 156 16.55 -1.77 -28.67
N TYR A 157 16.18 -2.69 -27.78
CA TYR A 157 14.80 -2.86 -27.30
C TYR A 157 14.32 -1.63 -26.52
N THR A 158 13.01 -1.38 -26.50
CA THR A 158 12.39 -0.23 -25.80
C THR A 158 12.78 -0.16 -24.33
N VAL A 159 12.74 -1.30 -23.62
CA VAL A 159 13.15 -1.41 -22.21
C VAL A 159 14.63 -1.08 -21.98
N ILE A 160 15.51 -1.44 -22.93
CA ILE A 160 16.96 -1.16 -22.87
C ILE A 160 17.24 0.31 -23.22
N ARG A 161 16.54 0.87 -24.21
CA ARG A 161 16.61 2.30 -24.54
C ARG A 161 16.13 3.17 -23.38
N SER A 162 15.06 2.79 -22.68
CA SER A 162 14.65 3.47 -21.45
C SER A 162 15.66 3.32 -20.32
N LEU A 163 16.32 2.17 -20.15
CA LEU A 163 17.40 1.99 -19.18
C LEU A 163 18.57 2.96 -19.43
N ILE A 164 19.15 2.93 -20.63
CA ILE A 164 20.37 3.72 -20.93
C ILE A 164 20.12 5.23 -20.97
N ARG A 165 18.87 5.68 -21.12
CA ARG A 165 18.46 7.08 -20.94
C ARG A 165 18.36 7.48 -19.46
N VAL A 166 17.92 6.55 -18.60
CA VAL A 166 17.65 6.80 -17.17
C VAL A 166 18.89 6.56 -16.31
N LEU A 167 19.88 5.78 -16.74
CA LEU A 167 21.07 5.44 -15.94
C LEU A 167 22.33 6.16 -16.45
N GLU A 168 23.00 6.95 -15.60
CA GLU A 168 24.27 7.60 -15.95
C GLU A 168 25.38 6.56 -16.18
N GLY A 169 26.07 6.67 -17.31
CA GLY A 169 26.99 5.63 -17.78
C GLY A 169 26.29 4.42 -18.40
N GLY A 170 24.96 4.44 -18.58
CA GLY A 170 24.20 3.32 -19.15
C GLY A 170 24.58 2.98 -20.59
N VAL A 171 24.97 3.98 -21.40
CA VAL A 171 25.46 3.78 -22.78
C VAL A 171 26.82 3.08 -22.78
N GLU A 172 27.74 3.54 -21.95
CA GLU A 172 29.07 2.96 -21.76
C GLU A 172 29.00 1.56 -21.16
N GLY A 173 28.13 1.37 -20.16
CA GLY A 173 27.83 0.08 -19.54
C GLY A 173 27.28 -0.91 -20.55
N LYS A 174 26.30 -0.51 -21.37
CA LYS A 174 25.80 -1.32 -22.49
C LYS A 174 26.92 -1.69 -23.46
N ARG A 175 27.74 -0.72 -23.88
CA ARG A 175 28.88 -0.96 -24.79
C ARG A 175 29.89 -1.96 -24.21
N GLN A 176 30.17 -1.89 -22.90
CA GLN A 176 31.05 -2.84 -22.23
C GLN A 176 30.42 -4.25 -22.16
N VAL A 177 29.15 -4.34 -21.77
CA VAL A 177 28.39 -5.60 -21.69
C VAL A 177 28.31 -6.28 -23.06
N ASP A 178 27.99 -5.54 -24.12
CA ASP A 178 27.93 -6.07 -25.49
C ASP A 178 29.27 -6.69 -25.91
N LYS A 179 30.38 -5.99 -25.65
CA LYS A 179 31.75 -6.46 -25.95
C LYS A 179 32.13 -7.70 -25.13
N VAL A 180 31.66 -7.81 -23.89
CA VAL A 180 31.93 -8.99 -23.03
C VAL A 180 31.05 -10.17 -23.44
N ILE A 181 29.77 -9.96 -23.73
CA ILE A 181 28.87 -10.99 -24.28
C ILE A 181 29.46 -11.60 -25.56
N ASP A 182 29.99 -10.78 -26.46
CA ASP A 182 30.59 -11.26 -27.72
C ASP A 182 31.87 -12.07 -27.49
N LYS A 183 32.66 -11.76 -26.44
CA LYS A 183 33.80 -12.59 -26.03
C LYS A 183 33.38 -13.92 -25.39
N CYS A 184 32.22 -13.95 -24.72
CA CYS A 184 31.66 -15.15 -24.08
C CYS A 184 30.70 -15.94 -25.00
N ALA A 185 30.60 -15.59 -26.28
CA ALA A 185 29.58 -16.08 -27.20
C ALA A 185 29.73 -17.53 -27.70
N SER A 186 30.79 -18.26 -27.30
CA SER A 186 31.18 -19.56 -27.88
C SER A 186 30.08 -20.64 -27.84
N MET A 187 29.31 -20.71 -26.74
CA MET A 187 28.16 -21.63 -26.59
C MET A 187 26.80 -20.95 -26.83
N GLN A 188 26.69 -19.66 -26.52
CA GLN A 188 25.46 -18.88 -26.70
C GLN A 188 25.77 -17.37 -26.62
N ASN A 189 25.43 -16.59 -27.66
CA ASN A 189 25.36 -15.13 -27.52
C ASN A 189 23.99 -14.73 -26.96
N LEU A 190 23.96 -14.00 -25.85
CA LEU A 190 22.72 -13.57 -25.19
C LEU A 190 21.86 -12.68 -26.10
N ARG A 191 22.47 -11.76 -26.86
CA ARG A 191 21.75 -10.82 -27.74
C ARG A 191 21.13 -11.53 -28.94
N GLU A 192 21.87 -12.49 -29.52
CA GLU A 192 21.36 -13.32 -30.62
C GLU A 192 20.25 -14.26 -30.16
N ALA A 193 20.33 -14.80 -28.93
CA ALA A 193 19.27 -15.61 -28.35
C ALA A 193 17.96 -14.81 -28.19
N ILE A 194 18.02 -13.58 -27.64
CA ILE A 194 16.84 -12.69 -27.54
C ILE A 194 16.24 -12.42 -28.93
N ALA A 195 17.08 -12.12 -29.93
CA ALA A 195 16.62 -11.91 -31.31
C ALA A 195 16.01 -13.18 -31.92
N THR A 196 16.52 -14.36 -31.59
CA THR A 196 16.03 -15.67 -32.05
C THR A 196 14.66 -16.00 -31.45
N TYR A 197 14.49 -15.87 -30.13
CA TYR A 197 13.18 -16.05 -29.48
C TYR A 197 12.15 -15.08 -30.05
N ARG A 198 12.48 -13.79 -30.23
CA ARG A 198 11.60 -12.81 -30.89
C ARG A 198 11.14 -13.27 -32.27
N ASN A 199 12.05 -13.75 -33.11
CA ASN A 199 11.71 -14.21 -34.46
C ASN A 199 10.91 -15.52 -34.45
N SER A 200 11.12 -16.37 -33.46
CA SER A 200 10.36 -17.61 -33.25
C SER A 200 8.91 -17.31 -32.83
N ILE A 201 8.69 -16.44 -31.84
CA ILE A 201 7.36 -15.99 -31.38
C ILE A 201 6.50 -15.50 -32.55
N LEU A 202 7.07 -14.70 -33.44
CA LEU A 202 6.40 -14.15 -34.62
C LEU A 202 5.99 -15.19 -35.67
N ARG A 203 6.58 -16.39 -35.63
CA ARG A 203 6.35 -17.47 -36.59
C ARG A 203 5.67 -18.70 -36.00
N GLN A 204 5.50 -18.75 -34.68
CA GLN A 204 4.94 -19.89 -33.97
C GLN A 204 3.40 -19.85 -34.05
N PRO A 205 2.73 -20.77 -34.78
CA PRO A 205 1.27 -20.81 -34.83
C PRO A 205 0.65 -21.31 -33.52
N ASP A 206 1.33 -22.22 -32.83
CA ASP A 206 0.91 -22.85 -31.56
C ASP A 206 0.97 -21.86 -30.40
N GLU A 207 -0.16 -21.68 -29.71
CA GLU A 207 -0.31 -20.67 -28.66
C GLU A 207 0.51 -20.98 -27.40
N MET A 208 0.57 -22.25 -26.96
CA MET A 208 1.33 -22.66 -25.78
C MET A 208 2.84 -22.51 -26.02
N LYS A 209 3.32 -22.91 -27.20
CA LYS A 209 4.73 -22.72 -27.59
C LYS A 209 5.07 -21.25 -27.79
N ARG A 210 4.12 -20.43 -28.22
CA ARG A 210 4.29 -18.97 -28.33
C ARG A 210 4.41 -18.33 -26.95
N GLU A 211 3.56 -18.70 -25.99
CA GLU A 211 3.60 -18.22 -24.60
C GLU A 211 4.89 -18.66 -23.88
N ALA A 212 5.30 -19.92 -24.03
CA ALA A 212 6.59 -20.40 -23.51
C ALA A 212 7.77 -19.62 -24.12
N SER A 213 7.78 -19.41 -25.43
CA SER A 213 8.83 -18.61 -26.11
C SER A 213 8.84 -17.15 -25.67
N LEU A 214 7.68 -16.58 -25.38
CA LEU A 214 7.52 -15.22 -24.85
C LEU A 214 8.10 -15.09 -23.43
N SER A 215 7.86 -16.09 -22.58
CA SER A 215 8.47 -16.19 -21.25
C SER A 215 10.00 -16.19 -21.32
N PHE A 216 10.59 -17.03 -22.17
CA PHE A 216 12.05 -17.06 -22.37
C PHE A 216 12.60 -15.74 -22.94
N PHE A 217 11.91 -15.12 -23.92
CA PHE A 217 12.27 -13.80 -24.43
C PHE A 217 12.32 -12.74 -23.33
N MET A 218 11.34 -12.73 -22.44
CA MET A 218 11.28 -11.79 -21.30
C MET A 218 12.44 -12.03 -20.33
N GLU A 219 12.65 -13.27 -19.86
CA GLU A 219 13.71 -13.61 -18.91
C GLU A 219 15.11 -13.29 -19.46
N TYR A 220 15.36 -13.55 -20.75
CA TYR A 220 16.64 -13.21 -21.40
C TYR A 220 16.85 -11.71 -21.57
N LEU A 221 15.79 -10.96 -21.92
CA LEU A 221 15.88 -9.50 -22.06
C LEU A 221 16.02 -8.82 -20.69
N GLU A 222 15.40 -9.37 -19.65
CA GLU A 222 15.60 -8.96 -18.25
C GLU A 222 17.03 -9.27 -17.77
N ARG A 223 17.58 -10.44 -18.11
CA ARG A 223 19.00 -10.77 -17.85
C ARG A 223 19.95 -9.76 -18.49
N TYR A 224 19.72 -9.39 -19.76
CA TYR A 224 20.53 -8.38 -20.46
C TYR A 224 20.40 -6.99 -19.81
N TYR A 225 19.19 -6.61 -19.37
CA TYR A 225 18.95 -5.39 -18.60
C TYR A 225 19.78 -5.35 -17.30
N PHE A 226 19.73 -6.41 -16.49
CA PHE A 226 20.49 -6.48 -15.24
C PHE A 226 22.00 -6.47 -15.44
N LEU A 227 22.53 -7.10 -16.50
CA LEU A 227 23.95 -7.04 -16.82
C LEU A 227 24.42 -5.60 -17.11
N ILE A 228 23.60 -4.77 -17.77
CA ILE A 228 23.88 -3.35 -18.00
C ILE A 228 23.89 -2.57 -16.68
N CYS A 229 22.88 -2.77 -15.82
CA CYS A 229 22.85 -2.16 -14.48
C CYS A 229 24.08 -2.55 -13.66
N PHE A 230 24.45 -3.84 -13.68
CA PHE A 230 25.59 -4.39 -12.94
C PHE A 230 26.91 -3.81 -13.44
N ALA A 231 27.10 -3.70 -14.76
CA ALA A 231 28.29 -3.09 -15.34
C ALA A 231 28.44 -1.62 -14.91
N VAL A 232 27.35 -0.85 -14.80
CA VAL A 232 27.42 0.53 -14.28
C VAL A 232 27.70 0.54 -12.76
N TYR A 233 27.03 -0.31 -11.99
CA TYR A 233 27.22 -0.44 -10.54
C TYR A 233 28.70 -0.61 -10.15
N ILE A 234 29.40 -1.57 -10.75
CA ILE A 234 30.81 -1.87 -10.42
C ILE A 234 31.77 -0.71 -10.71
N HIS A 235 31.43 0.24 -11.61
CA HIS A 235 32.23 1.45 -11.82
C HIS A 235 31.84 2.60 -10.91
N SER A 236 30.58 2.66 -10.46
CA SER A 236 30.09 3.68 -9.54
C SER A 236 30.59 3.48 -8.11
N GLU A 237 30.56 2.24 -7.60
CA GLU A 237 30.95 1.93 -6.23
C GLU A 237 32.39 1.42 -6.16
N ARG A 238 33.33 2.36 -6.09
CA ARG A 238 34.78 2.10 -6.01
C ARG A 238 35.19 1.19 -4.84
N ALA A 239 34.34 1.09 -3.81
CA ALA A 239 34.57 0.27 -2.63
C ALA A 239 34.09 -1.19 -2.80
N ALA A 240 33.22 -1.52 -3.77
CA ALA A 240 32.59 -2.83 -3.92
C ALA A 240 33.56 -4.02 -4.17
N LEU A 241 34.86 -3.74 -4.37
CA LEU A 241 35.91 -4.73 -4.61
C LEU A 241 37.05 -4.67 -3.56
N HIS A 242 36.88 -3.94 -2.45
CA HIS A 242 37.88 -3.75 -1.41
C HIS A 242 37.31 -4.08 -0.03
N SER A 243 37.58 -5.27 0.51
CA SER A 243 36.96 -5.85 1.71
C SER A 243 37.16 -5.12 3.06
N SER A 244 37.69 -3.89 3.07
CA SER A 244 38.27 -3.25 4.26
C SER A 244 37.62 -1.92 4.68
N SER A 245 36.47 -1.52 4.12
CA SER A 245 35.80 -0.26 4.50
C SER A 245 34.35 -0.47 4.94
N SER A 246 33.92 0.14 6.04
CA SER A 246 32.60 -0.06 6.66
C SER A 246 31.39 0.46 5.85
N ASN A 247 31.60 1.04 4.66
CA ASN A 247 30.58 1.76 3.88
C ASN A 247 30.38 1.13 2.49
N HIS A 248 30.18 -0.19 2.42
CA HIS A 248 29.87 -0.88 1.17
C HIS A 248 28.37 -0.91 0.87
N THR A 249 27.97 -0.52 -0.34
CA THR A 249 26.62 -0.72 -0.86
C THR A 249 26.63 -1.92 -1.80
N SER A 250 25.80 -2.94 -1.55
CA SER A 250 25.69 -4.11 -2.43
C SER A 250 24.94 -3.78 -3.73
N PHE A 251 25.02 -4.63 -4.76
CA PHE A 251 24.22 -4.48 -5.98
C PHE A 251 22.72 -4.54 -5.68
N ALA A 252 22.29 -5.45 -4.78
CA ALA A 252 20.89 -5.51 -4.35
C ALA A 252 20.43 -4.21 -3.68
N ASP A 253 21.21 -3.62 -2.77
CA ASP A 253 20.85 -2.34 -2.15
C ASP A 253 20.98 -1.15 -3.13
N TRP A 254 21.97 -1.16 -4.03
CA TRP A 254 22.12 -0.16 -5.10
C TRP A 254 20.91 -0.16 -6.06
N MET A 255 20.41 -1.34 -6.43
CA MET A 255 19.19 -1.50 -7.22
C MET A 255 17.94 -1.07 -6.43
N LYS A 256 17.82 -1.47 -5.17
CA LYS A 256 16.70 -1.15 -4.27
C LYS A 256 16.57 0.34 -3.97
N ALA A 257 17.69 1.07 -3.93
CA ALA A 257 17.73 2.53 -3.85
C ALA A 257 17.25 3.22 -5.13
N ARG A 258 17.08 2.49 -6.24
CA ARG A 258 16.69 2.99 -7.57
C ARG A 258 15.39 2.32 -8.07
N PRO A 259 14.23 2.55 -7.40
CA PRO A 259 12.95 1.88 -7.70
C PRO A 259 12.44 2.09 -9.13
N GLU A 260 12.98 3.07 -9.85
CA GLU A 260 12.64 3.41 -11.23
C GLU A 260 13.15 2.37 -12.21
N LEU A 261 14.31 1.76 -11.94
CA LEU A 261 14.84 0.66 -12.75
C LEU A 261 13.85 -0.53 -12.73
N TYR A 262 13.30 -0.85 -11.56
CA TYR A 262 12.23 -1.83 -11.43
C TYR A 262 10.91 -1.38 -12.08
N SER A 263 10.61 -0.08 -12.08
CA SER A 263 9.44 0.48 -12.76
C SER A 263 9.53 0.29 -14.28
N ILE A 264 10.72 0.52 -14.86
CA ILE A 264 11.01 0.31 -16.29
C ILE A 264 10.77 -1.16 -16.68
N ILE A 265 11.38 -2.13 -15.99
CA ILE A 265 11.15 -3.57 -16.24
C ILE A 265 9.67 -3.92 -16.09
N ARG A 266 9.05 -3.53 -14.97
CA ARG A 266 7.66 -3.88 -14.66
C ARG A 266 6.68 -3.32 -15.68
N ARG A 267 6.94 -2.11 -16.20
CA ARG A 267 6.09 -1.44 -17.20
C ARG A 267 6.33 -1.95 -18.61
N LEU A 268 7.57 -1.92 -19.08
CA LEU A 268 7.90 -2.11 -20.49
C LEU A 268 8.18 -3.57 -20.87
N LEU A 269 8.37 -4.46 -19.89
CA LEU A 269 8.58 -5.89 -20.14
C LEU A 269 7.48 -6.76 -19.56
N ARG A 270 7.13 -6.59 -18.27
CA ARG A 270 6.21 -7.52 -17.57
C ARG A 270 4.72 -7.18 -17.64
N ARG A 271 4.32 -5.93 -17.91
CA ARG A 271 2.90 -5.53 -18.03
C ARG A 271 2.33 -5.65 -19.44
N ASP A 272 3.17 -5.55 -20.46
CA ASP A 272 2.78 -5.69 -21.86
C ASP A 272 3.93 -6.31 -22.69
N PRO A 273 4.10 -7.65 -22.61
CA PRO A 273 5.18 -8.34 -23.31
C PRO A 273 5.09 -8.24 -24.83
N MET A 274 3.89 -8.10 -25.39
CA MET A 274 3.66 -8.01 -26.82
C MET A 274 4.13 -6.66 -27.39
N ARG A 275 3.92 -5.57 -26.65
CA ARG A 275 4.49 -4.25 -26.98
C ARG A 275 6.02 -4.26 -26.85
N ALA A 276 6.59 -5.03 -25.92
CA ALA A 276 8.04 -5.21 -25.77
C ALA A 276 8.73 -5.86 -27.00
N LEU A 277 7.99 -6.66 -27.79
CA LEU A 277 8.45 -7.20 -29.07
C LEU A 277 8.56 -6.13 -30.17
N GLY A 278 8.11 -4.89 -29.91
CA GLY A 278 8.09 -3.79 -30.88
C GLY A 278 6.84 -3.73 -31.75
N TYR A 279 5.73 -4.34 -31.28
CA TYR A 279 4.45 -4.31 -31.97
C TYR A 279 3.58 -3.16 -31.45
N ALA A 280 3.83 -1.96 -31.97
CA ALA A 280 2.77 -0.95 -32.06
C ALA A 280 1.84 -1.32 -33.22
N SER A 281 0.59 -0.85 -33.18
CA SER A 281 -0.38 -1.07 -34.27
C SER A 281 0.11 -0.52 -35.61
N LEU A 282 -0.54 -0.93 -36.71
CA LEU A 282 -0.14 -0.74 -38.11
C LEU A 282 0.73 0.51 -38.37
N LYS A 283 1.87 0.30 -39.05
CA LYS A 283 2.60 1.39 -39.70
C LYS A 283 1.65 2.18 -40.61
N PRO A 284 1.56 3.52 -40.49
CA PRO A 284 1.26 4.35 -41.64
C PRO A 284 2.35 4.09 -42.67
N SER A 285 1.98 3.80 -43.91
CA SER A 285 2.96 3.75 -44.98
C SER A 285 3.52 5.15 -45.20
N LEU A 286 4.84 5.33 -45.05
CA LEU A 286 5.53 6.57 -45.44
C LEU A 286 5.39 6.78 -46.96
N LYS A 287 4.27 7.39 -47.37
CA LYS A 287 3.98 7.85 -48.73
C LYS A 287 3.44 9.27 -48.63
N LYS A 288 4.28 10.23 -49.04
CA LYS A 288 4.09 11.68 -49.00
C LYS A 288 3.86 12.24 -47.59
N ILE A 289 4.89 12.94 -47.09
CA ILE A 289 4.65 14.09 -46.22
C ILE A 289 3.79 15.06 -47.04
N VAL A 290 2.59 15.35 -46.57
CA VAL A 290 1.79 16.48 -47.07
C VAL A 290 2.10 17.62 -46.13
N GLU A 291 3.01 18.48 -46.56
CA GLU A 291 3.34 19.74 -45.88
C GLU A 291 2.10 20.65 -45.92
N SER A 292 1.82 21.35 -44.81
CA SER A 292 0.81 22.40 -44.80
C SER A 292 1.28 23.59 -45.65
N ALA A 293 0.39 24.57 -45.89
CA ALA A 293 0.80 25.85 -46.49
C ALA A 293 1.88 26.59 -45.69
N ASP A 294 2.06 26.23 -44.41
CA ASP A 294 3.01 26.80 -43.45
C ASP A 294 4.23 25.88 -43.18
N GLY A 295 4.33 24.74 -43.88
CA GLY A 295 5.46 23.81 -43.78
C GLY A 295 5.44 22.83 -42.60
N HIS A 296 4.46 22.90 -41.70
CA HIS A 296 4.38 22.03 -40.51
C HIS A 296 3.71 20.67 -40.81
N PRO A 297 4.14 19.56 -40.17
CA PRO A 297 3.43 18.29 -40.22
C PRO A 297 2.04 18.35 -39.58
N HIS A 298 1.03 17.76 -40.24
CA HIS A 298 -0.34 17.68 -39.72
C HIS A 298 -0.61 16.50 -38.78
N GLU A 299 0.14 15.39 -38.87
CA GLU A 299 -0.15 14.17 -38.12
C GLU A 299 0.64 14.12 -36.80
N VAL A 300 -0.04 14.24 -35.66
CA VAL A 300 0.58 14.13 -34.33
C VAL A 300 1.32 12.81 -34.11
N GLY A 301 0.89 11.73 -34.78
CA GLY A 301 1.61 10.46 -34.81
C GLY A 301 3.04 10.57 -35.36
N LEU A 302 3.25 11.40 -36.38
CA LEU A 302 4.57 11.65 -36.98
C LEU A 302 5.41 12.55 -36.09
N VAL A 303 4.85 13.69 -35.63
CA VAL A 303 5.56 14.61 -34.74
C VAL A 303 5.97 13.89 -33.45
N ALA A 304 5.03 13.22 -32.78
CA ALA A 304 5.27 12.42 -31.58
C ALA A 304 6.30 11.30 -31.80
N ALA A 305 6.42 10.73 -33.01
CA ALA A 305 7.44 9.72 -33.31
C ALA A 305 8.85 10.31 -33.51
N LEU A 306 8.95 11.57 -33.96
CA LEU A 306 10.22 12.28 -34.19
C LEU A 306 10.75 13.00 -32.94
N ARG A 307 9.94 13.13 -31.88
CA ARG A 307 10.35 13.76 -30.62
C ARG A 307 11.57 13.09 -30.00
N SER A 308 12.56 13.92 -29.67
CA SER A 308 13.87 13.49 -29.14
C SER A 308 14.21 14.13 -27.80
N GLY A 309 13.25 14.76 -27.12
CA GLY A 309 13.44 15.32 -25.78
C GLY A 309 13.64 14.24 -24.70
N GLU A 310 14.19 14.67 -23.57
CA GLU A 310 14.41 13.80 -22.40
C GLU A 310 13.09 13.42 -21.71
N VAL A 311 12.22 14.41 -21.58
CA VAL A 311 10.88 14.34 -20.99
C VAL A 311 9.84 14.37 -22.11
N LEU A 312 9.96 15.30 -23.07
CA LEU A 312 9.17 15.32 -24.30
C LEU A 312 9.74 14.35 -25.35
N GLY A 313 9.75 13.06 -25.01
CA GLY A 313 10.33 12.01 -25.83
C GLY A 313 9.36 11.40 -26.85
N SER A 314 9.88 10.51 -27.70
CA SER A 314 9.10 9.74 -28.67
C SER A 314 7.86 9.09 -28.05
N GLN A 315 6.71 9.17 -28.72
CA GLN A 315 5.38 8.71 -28.28
C GLN A 315 4.73 9.53 -27.13
N THR A 316 5.27 10.72 -26.80
CA THR A 316 4.65 11.64 -25.84
C THR A 316 3.99 12.84 -26.51
N VAL A 317 2.97 13.40 -25.86
CA VAL A 317 2.20 14.56 -26.32
C VAL A 317 1.89 15.51 -25.17
N LEU A 318 1.79 16.80 -25.47
CA LEU A 318 1.37 17.84 -24.54
C LEU A 318 -0.13 18.05 -24.69
N LYS A 319 -0.92 17.72 -23.68
CA LYS A 319 -2.38 17.93 -23.70
C LYS A 319 -2.74 19.11 -22.81
N SER A 320 -3.64 19.99 -23.26
CA SER A 320 -4.26 21.01 -22.41
C SER A 320 -4.96 20.37 -21.21
N ASP A 321 -4.64 20.85 -20.01
CA ASP A 321 -5.37 20.50 -18.78
C ASP A 321 -6.73 21.22 -18.71
N HIS A 322 -6.83 22.41 -19.30
CA HIS A 322 -8.11 23.09 -19.51
C HIS A 322 -8.84 22.40 -20.67
N CYS A 323 -9.91 21.68 -20.34
CA CYS A 323 -10.90 21.16 -21.28
C CYS A 323 -12.31 21.63 -20.87
N PRO A 324 -13.29 21.68 -21.78
CA PRO A 324 -14.63 22.20 -21.46
C PRO A 324 -15.32 21.49 -20.29
N GLY A 325 -15.11 20.17 -20.16
CA GLY A 325 -15.61 19.37 -19.03
C GLY A 325 -14.90 19.58 -17.68
N CYS A 326 -13.94 20.52 -17.58
CA CYS A 326 -13.21 20.76 -16.33
C CYS A 326 -14.06 21.44 -15.24
N GLN A 327 -15.01 22.30 -15.61
CA GLN A 327 -15.88 23.02 -14.68
C GLN A 327 -17.13 22.20 -14.33
N ASN A 328 -17.35 21.96 -13.04
CA ASN A 328 -18.62 21.42 -12.57
C ASN A 328 -19.67 22.54 -12.54
N VAL A 329 -20.77 22.32 -13.27
CA VAL A 329 -21.91 23.24 -13.33
C VAL A 329 -22.66 23.40 -12.00
N SER A 330 -22.53 22.44 -11.06
CA SER A 330 -23.20 22.47 -9.76
C SER A 330 -22.51 23.33 -8.69
N LEU A 331 -21.35 23.93 -9.00
CA LEU A 331 -20.70 24.86 -8.07
C LEU A 331 -21.29 26.27 -8.23
N PRO A 332 -21.62 26.97 -7.12
CA PRO A 332 -22.28 28.26 -7.17
C PRO A 332 -21.35 29.39 -7.63
N GLU A 333 -20.05 29.28 -7.33
CA GLU A 333 -19.03 30.25 -7.68
C GLU A 333 -18.24 29.83 -8.92
N ARG A 334 -17.90 30.82 -9.76
CA ARG A 334 -17.05 30.64 -10.94
C ARG A 334 -16.02 31.76 -10.97
N VAL A 335 -14.76 31.39 -11.10
CA VAL A 335 -13.65 32.32 -11.31
C VAL A 335 -13.05 32.00 -12.68
N GLU A 336 -12.99 33.01 -13.55
CA GLU A 336 -12.47 32.85 -14.90
C GLU A 336 -11.01 32.38 -14.87
N GLY A 337 -10.67 31.42 -15.73
CA GLY A 337 -9.36 30.77 -15.74
C GLY A 337 -9.07 29.85 -14.54
N ALA A 338 -9.97 29.72 -13.55
CA ALA A 338 -9.76 28.91 -12.34
C ALA A 338 -10.94 27.94 -12.10
N PRO A 339 -11.02 26.84 -12.86
CA PRO A 339 -12.16 25.93 -12.81
C PRO A 339 -12.30 25.28 -11.43
N ASN A 340 -13.53 24.96 -11.03
CA ASN A 340 -13.82 24.28 -9.77
C ASN A 340 -13.32 24.99 -8.49
N PHE A 341 -13.05 26.30 -8.57
CA PHE A 341 -12.76 27.14 -7.40
C PHE A 341 -13.92 27.07 -6.38
N ARG A 342 -13.57 26.95 -5.10
CA ARG A 342 -14.52 26.92 -3.97
C ARG A 342 -13.80 27.15 -2.64
N GLU A 343 -14.51 27.73 -1.69
CA GLU A 343 -14.13 27.85 -0.27
C GLU A 343 -14.70 26.67 0.55
N VAL A 344 -14.02 26.30 1.64
CA VAL A 344 -14.54 25.34 2.63
C VAL A 344 -15.26 26.10 3.75
N PRO A 345 -16.54 25.81 4.06
CA PRO A 345 -17.30 26.55 5.07
C PRO A 345 -16.63 26.67 6.44
N ALA A 346 -16.44 27.91 6.90
CA ALA A 346 -15.76 28.33 8.13
C ALA A 346 -14.24 28.05 8.21
N PHE A 347 -13.56 27.81 7.07
CA PHE A 347 -12.10 27.69 7.02
C PHE A 347 -11.51 28.58 5.91
N PRO A 348 -10.35 29.23 6.12
CA PRO A 348 -9.60 29.93 5.06
C PRO A 348 -8.87 28.90 4.17
N VAL A 349 -9.61 27.94 3.63
CA VAL A 349 -9.14 26.79 2.87
C VAL A 349 -9.96 26.71 1.58
N TYR A 350 -9.28 26.67 0.45
CA TYR A 350 -9.87 26.74 -0.89
C TYR A 350 -9.39 25.56 -1.73
N GLY A 351 -10.23 25.11 -2.66
CA GLY A 351 -9.91 24.07 -3.63
C GLY A 351 -10.18 24.52 -5.05
N VAL A 352 -9.32 24.18 -6.00
CA VAL A 352 -9.42 24.57 -7.41
C VAL A 352 -8.88 23.49 -8.35
N ALA A 353 -9.32 23.45 -9.60
CA ALA A 353 -8.67 22.67 -10.67
C ALA A 353 -7.32 23.29 -11.05
N ASN A 354 -6.63 22.76 -12.07
CA ASN A 354 -5.39 23.40 -12.54
C ASN A 354 -5.75 24.70 -13.30
N PRO A 355 -5.41 25.90 -12.79
CA PRO A 355 -5.86 27.16 -13.37
C PRO A 355 -4.92 27.66 -14.47
N THR A 356 -5.33 28.66 -15.24
CA THR A 356 -4.44 29.52 -16.03
C THR A 356 -3.72 30.53 -15.13
N ILE A 357 -2.67 31.20 -15.63
CA ILE A 357 -1.95 32.24 -14.87
C ILE A 357 -2.90 33.39 -14.46
N ASP A 358 -3.79 33.82 -15.35
CA ASP A 358 -4.81 34.82 -15.02
C ASP A 358 -5.90 34.30 -14.09
N GLY A 359 -6.18 32.98 -14.12
CA GLY A 359 -6.99 32.31 -13.11
C GLY A 359 -6.37 32.38 -11.71
N ILE A 360 -5.05 32.16 -11.58
CA ILE A 360 -4.32 32.33 -10.31
C ILE A 360 -4.47 33.77 -9.81
N ARG A 361 -4.22 34.76 -10.67
CA ARG A 361 -4.38 36.19 -10.33
C ARG A 361 -5.80 36.53 -9.90
N SER A 362 -6.81 35.99 -10.58
CA SER A 362 -8.22 36.20 -10.24
C SER A 362 -8.61 35.57 -8.91
N VAL A 363 -8.12 34.37 -8.60
CA VAL A 363 -8.29 33.72 -7.29
C VAL A 363 -7.63 34.53 -6.16
N ILE A 364 -6.41 35.02 -6.36
CA ILE A 364 -5.68 35.86 -5.38
C ILE A 364 -6.47 37.14 -5.08
N ARG A 365 -6.96 37.84 -6.12
CA ARG A 365 -7.83 39.01 -5.94
C ARG A 365 -9.12 38.68 -5.18
N ARG A 366 -9.77 37.56 -5.53
CA ARG A 366 -11.05 37.12 -4.95
C ARG A 366 -10.97 36.76 -3.45
N ILE A 367 -9.81 36.30 -2.99
CA ILE A 367 -9.55 35.97 -1.56
C ILE A 367 -9.16 37.23 -0.75
N GLY A 368 -8.95 38.38 -1.39
CA GLY A 368 -8.52 39.62 -0.72
C GLY A 368 -7.00 39.71 -0.51
N SER A 369 -6.23 39.06 -1.38
CA SER A 369 -4.78 38.90 -1.27
C SER A 369 -3.99 39.75 -2.28
N SER A 370 -4.43 40.99 -2.51
CA SER A 370 -3.67 42.00 -3.26
C SER A 370 -2.42 42.47 -2.48
N LYS A 371 -1.66 43.46 -2.99
CA LYS A 371 -0.47 44.00 -2.30
C LYS A 371 -0.85 44.49 -0.89
N GLY A 372 -0.31 43.85 0.15
CA GLY A 372 -0.66 44.11 1.55
C GLY A 372 -1.90 43.38 2.10
N GLY A 373 -2.50 42.49 1.30
CA GLY A 373 -3.64 41.66 1.70
C GLY A 373 -3.25 40.35 2.40
N ARG A 374 -4.24 39.46 2.60
CA ARG A 374 -4.08 38.19 3.32
C ARG A 374 -3.00 37.29 2.67
N PRO A 375 -2.05 36.69 3.41
CA PRO A 375 -1.09 35.73 2.86
C PRO A 375 -1.76 34.49 2.26
N VAL A 376 -1.20 33.95 1.18
CA VAL A 376 -1.70 32.77 0.46
C VAL A 376 -0.63 31.69 0.41
N PHE A 377 -0.96 30.45 0.81
CA PHE A 377 -0.08 29.29 0.63
C PHE A 377 -0.70 28.31 -0.38
N TRP A 378 -0.21 28.37 -1.61
CA TRP A 378 -0.68 27.57 -2.74
C TRP A 378 0.01 26.21 -2.79
N HIS A 379 -0.78 25.14 -2.78
CA HIS A 379 -0.36 23.74 -2.75
C HIS A 379 -0.79 23.02 -4.03
N ASN A 380 0.18 22.75 -4.91
CA ASN A 380 -0.05 21.93 -6.10
C ASN A 380 0.16 20.45 -5.75
N MET A 381 -0.91 19.67 -5.85
CA MET A 381 -0.97 18.27 -5.39
C MET A 381 -0.60 17.25 -6.48
N ARG A 382 0.04 17.67 -7.58
CA ARG A 382 0.25 16.85 -8.79
C ARG A 382 1.60 16.16 -8.83
N GLU A 383 1.59 14.87 -9.13
CA GLU A 383 2.79 14.11 -9.53
C GLU A 383 3.07 14.17 -11.05
N GLU A 384 2.08 14.59 -11.84
CA GLU A 384 2.27 14.79 -13.28
C GLU A 384 3.06 16.09 -13.54
N PRO A 385 4.06 16.11 -14.44
CA PRO A 385 4.72 17.34 -14.86
C PRO A 385 3.75 18.22 -15.66
N VAL A 386 3.67 19.49 -15.29
CA VAL A 386 2.84 20.54 -15.89
C VAL A 386 3.76 21.63 -16.42
N ILE A 387 3.40 22.22 -17.56
CA ILE A 387 4.06 23.39 -18.15
C ILE A 387 3.00 24.41 -18.55
N TYR A 388 3.28 25.70 -18.40
CA TYR A 388 2.43 26.78 -18.91
C TYR A 388 2.94 27.24 -20.26
N ILE A 389 2.08 27.22 -21.27
CA ILE A 389 2.31 27.77 -22.61
C ILE A 389 1.27 28.87 -22.83
N ASN A 390 1.71 30.08 -23.17
CA ASN A 390 0.82 31.23 -23.43
C ASN A 390 -0.19 31.46 -22.29
N GLY A 391 0.25 31.29 -21.04
CA GLY A 391 -0.55 31.42 -19.82
C GLY A 391 -1.50 30.25 -19.50
N LYS A 392 -1.61 29.23 -20.36
CA LYS A 392 -2.50 28.06 -20.21
C LYS A 392 -1.71 26.82 -19.74
N PRO A 393 -2.25 25.97 -18.85
CA PRO A 393 -1.56 24.77 -18.39
C PRO A 393 -1.70 23.57 -19.35
N PHE A 394 -0.57 22.94 -19.65
CA PHE A 394 -0.45 21.69 -20.41
C PHE A 394 0.25 20.61 -19.57
N VAL A 395 -0.04 19.35 -19.88
CA VAL A 395 0.46 18.17 -19.17
C VAL A 395 0.94 17.12 -20.16
N LEU A 396 2.03 16.43 -19.80
CA LEU A 396 2.59 15.34 -20.60
C LEU A 396 1.71 14.08 -20.57
N ARG A 397 1.50 13.44 -21.73
CA ARG A 397 0.69 12.23 -21.93
C ARG A 397 1.38 11.25 -22.89
N GLU A 398 0.98 9.98 -22.87
CA GLU A 398 1.27 9.03 -23.96
C GLU A 398 0.29 9.27 -25.13
N ILE A 399 0.78 9.26 -26.38
CA ILE A 399 -0.07 9.42 -27.59
C ILE A 399 -1.15 8.35 -27.72
N GLU A 400 -0.87 7.12 -27.29
CA GLU A 400 -1.87 6.03 -27.29
C GLU A 400 -2.91 6.15 -26.16
N ARG A 401 -2.69 7.04 -25.18
CA ARG A 401 -3.53 7.19 -23.97
C ARG A 401 -3.68 8.64 -23.50
N PRO A 402 -4.07 9.60 -24.38
CA PRO A 402 -4.06 11.04 -24.07
C PRO A 402 -4.97 11.41 -22.90
N TYR A 403 -6.06 10.66 -22.69
CA TYR A 403 -6.99 10.85 -21.57
C TYR A 403 -6.53 10.28 -20.21
N LYS A 404 -5.37 9.60 -20.12
CA LYS A 404 -4.93 8.91 -18.89
C LYS A 404 -3.65 9.51 -18.34
N ASN A 405 -3.53 9.55 -17.00
CA ASN A 405 -2.32 10.01 -16.33
C ASN A 405 -1.18 9.00 -16.58
N MET A 406 0.00 9.53 -16.89
CA MET A 406 1.23 8.76 -17.01
C MET A 406 1.54 8.08 -15.65
N LEU A 407 1.59 6.75 -15.65
CA LEU A 407 1.78 5.94 -14.44
C LEU A 407 3.26 5.82 -14.03
N GLU A 408 4.15 6.34 -14.86
CA GLU A 408 5.60 6.39 -14.73
C GLU A 408 6.02 7.17 -13.49
N TYR A 409 5.27 8.22 -13.16
CA TYR A 409 5.56 9.17 -12.09
C TYR A 409 4.91 8.80 -10.76
N SER A 410 4.30 7.60 -10.66
CA SER A 410 3.54 7.22 -9.47
C SER A 410 4.41 7.16 -8.22
N GLY A 411 4.26 8.17 -7.36
CA GLY A 411 5.02 8.32 -6.13
C GLY A 411 6.40 8.95 -6.33
N ILE A 412 6.61 9.74 -7.39
CA ILE A 412 7.73 10.69 -7.52
C ILE A 412 7.84 11.62 -6.29
N ASP A 413 9.03 12.13 -6.01
CA ASP A 413 9.24 13.19 -5.01
C ASP A 413 9.09 14.60 -5.62
N ARG A 414 9.07 15.60 -4.74
CA ARG A 414 8.87 17.02 -5.09
C ARG A 414 9.94 17.54 -6.04
N GLU A 415 11.20 17.37 -5.66
CA GLU A 415 12.32 18.01 -6.34
C GLU A 415 12.50 17.44 -7.74
N ARG A 416 12.21 16.14 -7.90
CA ARG A 416 12.28 15.48 -9.18
C ARG A 416 11.15 15.87 -10.12
N VAL A 417 9.91 16.07 -9.65
CA VAL A 417 8.86 16.59 -10.55
C VAL A 417 9.17 18.02 -10.99
N GLU A 418 9.69 18.87 -10.09
CA GLU A 418 10.15 20.22 -10.45
C GLU A 418 11.30 20.20 -11.47
N ARG A 419 12.31 19.32 -11.30
CA ARG A 419 13.40 19.15 -12.30
C ARG A 419 12.92 18.55 -13.63
N MET A 420 11.87 17.73 -13.62
CA MET A 420 11.24 17.24 -14.85
C MET A 420 10.45 18.33 -15.58
N GLU A 421 9.82 19.27 -14.85
CA GLU A 421 9.15 20.42 -15.45
C GLU A 421 10.16 21.39 -16.08
N ALA A 422 11.31 21.62 -15.44
CA ALA A 422 12.41 22.40 -16.02
C ALA A 422 12.97 21.77 -17.32
N ARG A 423 13.21 20.45 -17.34
CA ARG A 423 13.65 19.77 -18.56
C ARG A 423 12.58 19.69 -19.65
N LEU A 424 11.30 19.58 -19.27
CA LEU A 424 10.20 19.67 -20.22
C LEU A 424 10.16 21.05 -20.90
N LYS A 425 10.45 22.14 -20.17
CA LYS A 425 10.62 23.48 -20.73
C LYS A 425 11.76 23.52 -21.76
N GLU A 426 12.94 22.98 -21.42
CA GLU A 426 14.09 22.92 -22.33
C GLU A 426 13.82 22.08 -23.60
N ASP A 427 13.16 20.92 -23.45
CA ASP A 427 12.79 20.07 -24.59
C ASP A 427 11.81 20.78 -25.54
N ILE A 428 10.83 21.51 -25.00
CA ILE A 428 9.85 22.28 -25.80
C ILE A 428 10.55 23.36 -26.61
N LEU A 429 11.46 24.13 -25.99
CA LEU A 429 12.22 25.16 -26.71
C LEU A 429 13.06 24.54 -27.84
N ARG A 430 13.76 23.43 -27.56
CA ARG A 430 14.61 22.70 -28.52
C ARG A 430 13.81 22.04 -29.66
N GLU A 431 12.56 21.67 -29.42
CA GLU A 431 11.65 21.18 -30.46
C GLU A 431 11.08 22.35 -31.28
N ALA A 432 10.72 23.45 -30.64
CA ALA A 432 10.19 24.65 -31.30
C ALA A 432 11.20 25.31 -32.23
N GLU A 433 12.50 25.31 -31.89
CA GLU A 433 13.59 25.72 -32.79
C GLU A 433 13.58 24.97 -34.15
N ARG A 434 13.03 23.76 -34.21
CA ARG A 434 12.93 22.95 -35.44
C ARG A 434 11.67 23.23 -36.26
N TYR A 435 10.70 23.93 -35.67
CA TYR A 435 9.37 24.19 -36.22
C TYR A 435 9.01 25.69 -36.14
N ASP A 436 9.98 26.55 -36.41
CA ASP A 436 9.83 28.03 -36.49
C ASP A 436 9.17 28.66 -35.24
N GLY A 437 9.62 28.23 -34.06
CA GLY A 437 9.11 28.73 -32.78
C GLY A 437 7.71 28.23 -32.43
N ALA A 438 7.24 27.12 -33.01
CA ALA A 438 5.96 26.50 -32.69
C ALA A 438 6.11 25.10 -32.09
N ILE A 439 5.19 24.71 -31.18
CA ILE A 439 5.12 23.38 -30.57
C ILE A 439 3.76 22.75 -30.81
N MET A 440 3.73 21.46 -31.16
CA MET A 440 2.48 20.73 -31.34
C MET A 440 1.91 20.25 -29.99
N VAL A 441 0.69 20.70 -29.70
CA VAL A 441 -0.11 20.39 -28.50
C VAL A 441 -1.46 19.77 -28.88
N ILE A 442 -2.15 19.21 -27.89
CA ILE A 442 -3.48 18.58 -28.03
C ILE A 442 -4.50 19.32 -27.17
N HIS A 443 -5.60 19.73 -27.79
CA HIS A 443 -6.77 20.31 -27.14
C HIS A 443 -7.93 19.31 -27.08
N GLU A 444 -9.01 19.67 -26.39
CA GLU A 444 -10.22 18.86 -26.23
C GLU A 444 -11.44 19.75 -26.47
N THR A 445 -12.36 19.30 -27.30
CA THR A 445 -13.62 19.99 -27.64
C THR A 445 -14.73 19.75 -26.60
N ASP A 446 -15.86 20.46 -26.74
CA ASP A 446 -17.00 20.34 -25.83
C ASP A 446 -17.61 18.93 -25.79
N ASP A 447 -17.54 18.20 -26.91
CA ASP A 447 -17.97 16.80 -27.04
C ASP A 447 -16.89 15.77 -26.65
N GLY A 448 -15.75 16.23 -26.12
CA GLY A 448 -14.68 15.38 -25.59
C GLY A 448 -13.79 14.72 -26.64
N GLN A 449 -13.86 15.16 -27.91
CA GLN A 449 -12.89 14.78 -28.93
C GLN A 449 -11.59 15.57 -28.73
N ILE A 450 -10.47 14.98 -29.15
CA ILE A 450 -9.17 15.65 -29.14
C ILE A 450 -8.77 16.11 -30.54
N PHE A 451 -8.09 17.24 -30.61
CA PHE A 451 -7.52 17.76 -31.85
C PHE A 451 -6.14 18.36 -31.58
N ASP A 452 -5.29 18.32 -32.59
CA ASP A 452 -3.92 18.81 -32.53
C ASP A 452 -3.86 20.27 -32.99
N ALA A 453 -3.01 21.07 -32.35
CA ALA A 453 -2.76 22.47 -32.72
C ALA A 453 -1.28 22.80 -32.59
N TRP A 454 -0.81 23.76 -33.39
CA TRP A 454 0.51 24.38 -33.22
C TRP A 454 0.34 25.66 -32.40
N GLU A 455 1.01 25.74 -31.25
CA GLU A 455 1.08 26.94 -30.41
C GLU A 455 2.48 27.55 -30.52
N HIS A 456 2.57 28.86 -30.78
CA HIS A 456 3.86 29.55 -30.77
C HIS A 456 4.40 29.68 -29.35
N VAL A 457 5.70 29.42 -29.18
CA VAL A 457 6.41 29.43 -27.90
C VAL A 457 7.73 30.18 -28.00
N ASN A 458 8.05 30.93 -26.95
CA ASN A 458 9.36 31.53 -26.73
C ASN A 458 9.73 31.42 -25.25
N SER A 459 10.90 31.95 -24.86
CA SER A 459 11.38 31.85 -23.47
C SER A 459 10.47 32.53 -22.43
N ASP A 460 9.71 33.56 -22.84
CA ASP A 460 8.85 34.34 -21.95
C ASP A 460 7.44 33.73 -21.84
N SER A 461 6.94 33.13 -22.93
CA SER A 461 5.61 32.51 -22.98
C SER A 461 5.54 31.09 -22.41
N LEU A 462 6.70 30.52 -22.05
CA LEU A 462 6.86 29.16 -21.55
C LEU A 462 7.39 29.15 -20.10
N GLN A 463 6.55 28.74 -19.14
CA GLN A 463 6.89 28.78 -17.71
C GLN A 463 6.55 27.48 -16.99
N THR A 464 7.45 27.00 -16.13
CA THR A 464 7.15 25.96 -15.15
C THR A 464 6.23 26.50 -14.03
N PRO A 465 5.47 25.65 -13.32
CA PRO A 465 4.68 26.08 -12.17
C PRO A 465 5.51 26.85 -11.13
N LEU A 466 6.75 26.41 -10.86
CA LEU A 466 7.64 27.09 -9.92
C LEU A 466 8.01 28.51 -10.39
N GLU A 467 8.31 28.70 -11.67
CA GLU A 467 8.56 30.02 -12.25
C GLU A 467 7.32 30.91 -12.20
N VAL A 468 6.13 30.39 -12.53
CA VAL A 468 4.87 31.16 -12.47
C VAL A 468 4.62 31.72 -11.08
N PHE A 469 4.74 30.90 -10.02
CA PHE A 469 4.52 31.38 -8.66
C PHE A 469 5.65 32.30 -8.18
N LYS A 470 6.90 32.06 -8.58
CA LYS A 470 8.01 32.97 -8.26
C LYS A 470 7.82 34.35 -8.89
N CYS A 471 7.37 34.44 -10.15
CA CYS A 471 7.01 35.70 -10.78
C CYS A 471 5.88 36.44 -10.01
N LEU A 472 4.91 35.72 -9.43
CA LEU A 472 3.86 36.32 -8.61
C LEU A 472 4.38 36.81 -7.24
N GLU A 473 5.36 36.11 -6.65
CA GLU A 473 6.08 36.58 -5.46
C GLU A 473 6.88 37.87 -5.78
N ASP A 474 7.63 37.87 -6.89
CA ASP A 474 8.41 39.02 -7.37
C ASP A 474 7.53 40.23 -7.78
N ASP A 475 6.33 39.98 -8.33
CA ASP A 475 5.29 41.00 -8.60
C ASP A 475 4.76 41.67 -7.30
N GLY A 476 5.06 41.10 -6.13
CA GLY A 476 4.69 41.59 -4.80
C GLY A 476 3.34 41.08 -4.29
N PHE A 477 2.85 39.95 -4.79
CA PHE A 477 1.71 39.26 -4.15
C PHE A 477 2.19 38.49 -2.92
N PRO A 478 1.44 38.50 -1.79
CA PRO A 478 1.81 37.79 -0.57
C PRO A 478 1.50 36.29 -0.70
N ILE A 479 2.10 35.62 -1.69
CA ILE A 479 1.90 34.21 -1.99
C ILE A 479 3.14 33.38 -1.62
N LYS A 480 2.94 32.09 -1.37
CA LYS A 480 3.99 31.09 -1.23
C LYS A 480 3.55 29.82 -1.97
N TYR A 481 4.46 29.20 -2.70
CA TYR A 481 4.20 27.95 -3.42
C TYR A 481 4.76 26.70 -2.72
N ALA A 482 4.03 25.59 -2.79
CA ALA A 482 4.51 24.26 -2.46
C ALA A 482 4.00 23.21 -3.46
N ARG A 483 4.91 22.35 -3.93
CA ARG A 483 4.60 21.17 -4.73
C ARG A 483 4.59 19.91 -3.86
N VAL A 484 3.46 19.21 -3.80
CA VAL A 484 3.24 18.01 -2.98
C VAL A 484 2.71 16.88 -3.88
N PRO A 485 3.58 16.11 -4.56
CA PRO A 485 3.17 15.19 -5.61
C PRO A 485 2.43 13.95 -5.06
N ILE A 486 1.10 13.98 -5.08
CA ILE A 486 0.26 12.85 -4.68
C ILE A 486 -0.22 12.07 -5.91
N THR A 487 -0.13 10.74 -5.84
CA THR A 487 -0.62 9.85 -6.89
C THR A 487 -2.11 9.96 -7.11
N ASP A 488 -2.49 10.15 -8.38
CA ASP A 488 -3.89 10.31 -8.74
C ASP A 488 -4.74 9.09 -8.38
N GLY A 489 -5.84 9.35 -7.69
CA GLY A 489 -6.79 8.34 -7.25
C GLY A 489 -6.31 7.40 -6.14
N LYS A 490 -5.09 7.54 -5.60
CA LYS A 490 -4.61 6.80 -4.41
C LYS A 490 -4.81 7.60 -3.12
N ALA A 491 -4.42 7.02 -1.98
CA ALA A 491 -4.25 7.75 -0.73
C ALA A 491 -2.84 8.39 -0.61
N PRO A 492 -2.68 9.50 0.13
CA PRO A 492 -1.36 10.09 0.38
C PRO A 492 -0.42 9.14 1.14
N LYS A 493 0.88 9.22 0.88
CA LYS A 493 1.93 8.59 1.70
C LYS A 493 2.02 9.34 3.03
N SER A 494 2.58 8.70 4.07
CA SER A 494 2.73 9.34 5.38
C SER A 494 3.63 10.59 5.33
N SER A 495 4.64 10.61 4.45
CA SER A 495 5.48 11.79 4.16
C SER A 495 4.68 12.99 3.62
N ASP A 496 3.59 12.73 2.91
CA ASP A 496 2.79 13.76 2.26
C ASP A 496 1.91 14.45 3.31
N PHE A 497 1.39 13.67 4.27
CA PHE A 497 0.75 14.18 5.49
C PHE A 497 1.72 15.02 6.34
N ASP A 498 2.96 14.54 6.55
CA ASP A 498 3.99 15.29 7.29
C ASP A 498 4.28 16.66 6.63
N THR A 499 4.50 16.65 5.31
CA THR A 499 4.78 17.86 4.51
C THR A 499 3.62 18.86 4.58
N LEU A 500 2.38 18.39 4.42
CA LEU A 500 1.19 19.23 4.53
C LEU A 500 1.03 19.80 5.95
N ALA A 501 1.15 18.96 6.98
CA ALA A 501 1.02 19.39 8.37
C ALA A 501 2.08 20.45 8.73
N ALA A 502 3.33 20.25 8.33
CA ALA A 502 4.41 21.22 8.55
C ALA A 502 4.16 22.55 7.82
N ASN A 503 3.73 22.51 6.54
CA ASN A 503 3.37 23.71 5.78
C ASN A 503 2.22 24.50 6.44
N ILE A 504 1.23 23.80 7.00
CA ILE A 504 0.03 24.43 7.58
C ILE A 504 0.30 24.96 8.99
N ALA A 505 1.10 24.25 9.80
CA ALA A 505 1.47 24.67 11.15
C ALA A 505 2.50 25.81 11.18
N SER A 506 3.39 25.90 10.19
CA SER A 506 4.40 26.97 10.11
C SER A 506 3.90 28.29 9.52
N ALA A 507 2.66 28.34 9.02
CA ALA A 507 2.08 29.53 8.43
C ALA A 507 1.41 30.44 9.47
N SER A 508 1.21 31.72 9.13
CA SER A 508 0.51 32.67 10.00
C SER A 508 -0.97 32.29 10.15
N LYS A 509 -1.60 32.74 11.26
CA LYS A 509 -3.00 32.39 11.58
C LYS A 509 -3.97 32.78 10.47
N ASP A 510 -3.73 33.93 9.85
CA ASP A 510 -4.51 34.54 8.76
C ASP A 510 -4.24 33.96 7.37
N THR A 511 -3.17 33.15 7.18
CA THR A 511 -2.84 32.56 5.87
C THR A 511 -4.02 31.75 5.30
N ALA A 512 -4.38 32.04 4.04
CA ALA A 512 -5.31 31.26 3.23
C ALA A 512 -4.59 30.11 2.52
N PHE A 513 -5.17 28.91 2.54
CA PHE A 513 -4.58 27.72 1.92
C PHE A 513 -5.34 27.34 0.66
N ILE A 514 -4.65 27.16 -0.46
CA ILE A 514 -5.27 26.82 -1.74
C ILE A 514 -4.71 25.49 -2.21
N PHE A 515 -5.57 24.51 -2.48
CA PHE A 515 -5.17 23.19 -2.99
C PHE A 515 -5.61 23.02 -4.43
N ASN A 516 -4.69 22.60 -5.31
CA ASN A 516 -5.02 22.31 -6.70
C ASN A 516 -4.53 20.93 -7.18
N CYS A 517 -5.31 20.33 -8.06
CA CYS A 517 -4.93 19.15 -8.86
C CYS A 517 -5.65 19.23 -10.21
N GLN A 518 -5.42 18.29 -11.14
CA GLN A 518 -5.97 18.33 -12.51
C GLN A 518 -7.43 18.84 -12.59
N MET A 519 -8.39 18.14 -11.97
CA MET A 519 -9.82 18.54 -11.96
C MET A 519 -10.26 19.24 -10.65
N GLY A 520 -9.37 19.47 -9.69
CA GLY A 520 -9.76 20.02 -8.38
C GLY A 520 -10.61 19.10 -7.49
N ARG A 521 -10.71 17.80 -7.84
CA ARG A 521 -11.54 16.79 -7.14
C ARG A 521 -10.74 16.03 -6.07
N GLY A 522 -10.44 14.75 -6.27
CA GLY A 522 -9.95 13.84 -5.22
C GLY A 522 -8.72 14.31 -4.43
N ARG A 523 -7.62 14.68 -5.11
CA ARG A 523 -6.38 15.13 -4.44
C ARG A 523 -6.57 16.47 -3.72
N THR A 524 -7.25 17.42 -4.35
CA THR A 524 -7.60 18.73 -3.78
C THR A 524 -8.48 18.61 -2.54
N THR A 525 -9.59 17.85 -2.60
CA THR A 525 -10.43 17.60 -1.43
C THR A 525 -9.67 16.90 -0.30
N THR A 526 -8.71 16.03 -0.61
CA THR A 526 -7.86 15.39 0.41
C THR A 526 -6.95 16.41 1.11
N GLY A 527 -6.30 17.31 0.36
CA GLY A 527 -5.49 18.40 0.91
C GLY A 527 -6.31 19.36 1.77
N ALA A 528 -7.50 19.74 1.30
CA ALA A 528 -8.43 20.60 2.04
C ALA A 528 -8.88 19.96 3.38
N VAL A 529 -9.26 18.67 3.39
CA VAL A 529 -9.60 17.95 4.63
C VAL A 529 -8.43 17.93 5.61
N ILE A 530 -7.21 17.65 5.13
CA ILE A 530 -5.99 17.69 5.96
C ILE A 530 -5.77 19.09 6.56
N ALA A 531 -5.93 20.16 5.76
CA ALA A 531 -5.77 21.53 6.21
C ALA A 531 -6.78 21.93 7.29
N CYS A 532 -8.05 21.58 7.10
CA CYS A 532 -9.09 21.87 8.10
C CYS A 532 -8.83 21.12 9.42
N LEU A 533 -8.39 19.85 9.38
CA LEU A 533 -8.04 19.09 10.59
C LEU A 533 -6.85 19.71 11.34
N VAL A 534 -5.78 20.09 10.64
CA VAL A 534 -4.61 20.75 11.24
C VAL A 534 -5.01 22.12 11.82
N LYS A 535 -5.82 22.91 11.10
CA LYS A 535 -6.36 24.19 11.62
C LYS A 535 -7.25 23.99 12.85
N LEU A 536 -8.09 22.95 12.91
CA LEU A 536 -8.87 22.64 14.12
C LEU A 536 -7.96 22.32 15.32
N ARG A 537 -6.93 21.47 15.14
CA ARG A 537 -5.96 21.16 16.22
C ARG A 537 -5.20 22.41 16.68
N ILE A 538 -4.80 23.30 15.77
CA ILE A 538 -4.11 24.56 16.12
C ILE A 538 -5.04 25.53 16.85
N SER A 539 -6.33 25.60 16.48
CA SER A 539 -7.28 26.54 17.09
C SER A 539 -7.89 26.05 18.41
N TYR A 540 -8.10 24.75 18.58
CA TYR A 540 -8.89 24.18 19.68
C TYR A 540 -8.14 23.14 20.54
N GLY A 541 -6.91 22.77 20.18
CA GLY A 541 -6.10 21.82 20.95
C GLY A 541 -6.56 20.37 20.81
N ARG A 542 -6.47 19.61 21.91
CA ARG A 542 -6.86 18.18 21.97
C ARG A 542 -8.01 17.93 22.95
N PRO A 543 -8.97 17.04 22.63
CA PRO A 543 -9.15 16.36 21.34
C PRO A 543 -9.69 17.32 20.26
N ILE A 544 -9.55 16.95 18.98
CA ILE A 544 -10.11 17.73 17.87
C ILE A 544 -11.64 17.72 17.98
N LYS A 545 -12.25 18.91 18.10
CA LYS A 545 -13.71 19.08 18.10
C LYS A 545 -14.14 20.06 17.02
N VAL A 546 -15.34 19.86 16.50
CA VAL A 546 -15.98 20.78 15.54
C VAL A 546 -17.08 21.53 16.28
N LEU A 547 -17.03 22.86 16.27
CA LEU A 547 -18.15 23.68 16.70
C LEU A 547 -19.28 23.59 15.65
N LEU A 548 -20.50 23.34 16.15
CA LEU A 548 -21.74 23.49 15.42
C LEU A 548 -22.19 24.95 15.61
N ASP A 549 -22.10 25.75 14.56
CA ASP A 549 -22.60 27.13 14.59
C ASP A 549 -24.13 27.13 14.46
N GLU A 550 -24.82 27.86 15.35
CA GLU A 550 -26.25 28.12 15.27
C GLU A 550 -26.55 29.02 14.07
N VAL A 551 -27.06 28.43 12.99
CA VAL A 551 -27.53 29.20 11.82
C VAL A 551 -28.85 29.89 12.18
N LYS A 552 -28.75 31.14 12.66
CA LYS A 552 -29.89 32.07 12.72
C LYS A 552 -30.35 32.39 11.30
N HIS A 553 -31.41 31.72 10.84
CA HIS A 553 -32.13 32.12 9.64
C HIS A 553 -33.07 33.29 9.98
N GLU A 554 -32.59 34.52 9.76
CA GLU A 554 -33.50 35.64 9.52
C GLU A 554 -34.07 35.49 8.10
N GLN A 555 -35.39 35.33 8.02
CA GLN A 555 -36.17 35.40 6.78
C GLN A 555 -36.74 36.82 6.65
N PRO A 556 -36.67 37.48 5.48
CA PRO A 556 -37.28 38.79 5.28
C PRO A 556 -38.82 38.68 5.10
N ASP A 557 -39.54 39.68 5.62
CA ASP A 557 -41.00 39.79 5.56
C ASP A 557 -41.57 39.80 4.13
N GLY A 558 -42.77 39.24 3.95
CA GLY A 558 -43.36 39.00 2.62
C GLY A 558 -44.90 38.92 2.49
N SER A 559 -45.67 39.26 3.51
CA SER A 559 -47.13 39.61 3.48
C SER A 559 -48.21 38.58 3.06
N SER A 560 -49.30 38.58 3.85
CA SER A 560 -50.72 38.27 3.50
C SER A 560 -51.13 36.82 3.15
N SER A 561 -52.34 36.33 3.51
CA SER A 561 -53.49 36.96 4.18
C SER A 561 -54.45 35.91 4.79
N SER A 562 -55.11 36.27 5.91
CA SER A 562 -56.47 35.87 6.38
C SER A 562 -56.84 34.37 6.52
N GLY A 563 -57.49 33.94 7.61
CA GLY A 563 -57.91 34.63 8.83
C GLY A 563 -58.60 33.68 9.84
N GLU A 564 -58.91 34.21 11.03
CA GLU A 564 -60.13 33.99 11.85
C GLU A 564 -60.71 32.55 11.94
N GLU A 565 -60.87 31.87 13.09
CA GLU A 565 -60.73 32.16 14.54
C GLU A 565 -60.42 30.81 15.31
N SER A 566 -60.52 30.57 16.64
CA SER A 566 -60.95 31.35 17.83
C SER A 566 -60.19 30.95 19.14
N GLU A 567 -60.54 31.68 20.20
CA GLU A 567 -60.37 31.50 21.66
C GLU A 567 -60.62 30.07 22.23
N SER A 568 -60.08 29.60 23.38
CA SER A 568 -59.36 30.26 24.49
C SER A 568 -58.57 29.27 25.41
N ASN A 569 -57.55 29.80 26.13
CA ASN A 569 -57.12 29.56 27.54
C ASN A 569 -57.28 28.18 28.23
N ALA A 570 -56.34 27.69 29.09
CA ALA A 570 -55.01 28.15 29.52
C ALA A 570 -54.27 27.09 30.39
N THR A 571 -52.93 27.15 30.46
CA THR A 571 -52.01 26.50 31.46
C THR A 571 -51.99 24.94 31.54
N ARG A 572 -50.87 24.23 31.79
CA ARG A 572 -49.49 24.59 32.24
C ARG A 572 -48.50 23.43 31.92
N LEU A 573 -47.19 23.72 31.97
CA LEU A 573 -46.04 22.78 32.17
C LEU A 573 -45.56 21.86 31.01
N THR A 574 -44.59 22.39 30.26
CA THR A 574 -43.28 21.76 29.93
C THR A 574 -43.19 20.23 29.74
N SER A 575 -43.18 19.78 28.48
CA SER A 575 -42.31 18.68 28.03
C SER A 575 -41.86 18.92 26.59
N SER A 576 -40.58 18.70 26.29
CA SER A 576 -40.02 18.82 24.93
C SER A 576 -40.06 17.46 24.24
N THR A 577 -41.22 17.14 23.66
CA THR A 577 -41.44 15.91 22.91
C THR A 577 -40.52 15.83 21.69
N VAL A 578 -39.74 14.76 21.61
CA VAL A 578 -38.98 14.42 20.39
C VAL A 578 -39.96 14.09 19.28
N GLU A 579 -39.91 14.83 18.17
CA GLU A 579 -40.72 14.52 16.99
C GLU A 579 -40.37 13.12 16.45
N VAL A 580 -41.29 12.19 16.65
CA VAL A 580 -41.26 10.86 16.03
C VAL A 580 -41.51 11.06 14.53
N ARG A 581 -40.43 11.15 13.75
CA ARG A 581 -40.52 10.97 12.30
C ARG A 581 -41.06 9.58 12.03
N THR A 582 -42.31 9.52 11.54
CA THR A 582 -42.92 8.33 10.96
C THR A 582 -42.04 7.79 9.84
N ARG A 583 -41.25 6.77 10.16
CA ARG A 583 -40.47 6.02 9.17
C ARG A 583 -41.44 5.20 8.33
N ASN A 584 -41.73 5.67 7.12
CA ASN A 584 -42.20 4.79 6.06
C ASN A 584 -41.21 3.63 5.88
N GLU A 585 -41.76 2.45 5.62
CA GLU A 585 -41.01 1.21 5.43
C GLU A 585 -40.07 1.30 4.23
N GLN A 586 -38.78 1.54 4.49
CA GLN A 586 -37.72 1.51 3.50
C GLN A 586 -36.55 0.75 4.11
N GLY A 587 -36.15 -0.35 3.44
CA GLY A 587 -35.20 -1.33 3.97
C GLY A 587 -33.83 -0.72 4.32
N TYR A 588 -33.15 -1.33 5.30
CA TYR A 588 -31.86 -0.89 5.80
C TYR A 588 -30.81 -0.79 4.68
N ALA A 589 -30.39 0.44 4.35
CA ALA A 589 -29.39 0.69 3.32
C ALA A 589 -27.98 0.69 3.92
N PHE A 590 -27.12 -0.22 3.45
CA PHE A 590 -25.72 -0.34 3.90
C PHE A 590 -24.95 0.99 3.73
N GLY A 591 -24.55 1.58 4.85
CA GLY A 591 -23.83 2.84 4.96
C GLY A 591 -22.32 2.67 5.11
N ILE A 592 -21.62 3.79 5.34
CA ILE A 592 -20.16 3.77 5.58
C ILE A 592 -19.83 3.07 6.90
N ASP A 593 -20.72 3.19 7.88
CA ASP A 593 -20.62 2.59 9.22
C ASP A 593 -20.93 1.09 9.25
N ASP A 594 -21.26 0.43 8.13
CA ASP A 594 -21.33 -1.03 8.09
C ASP A 594 -19.97 -1.68 7.74
N ILE A 595 -18.92 -0.88 7.45
CA ILE A 595 -17.58 -1.40 7.14
C ILE A 595 -16.80 -1.62 8.45
N LEU A 596 -16.86 -2.84 8.98
CA LEU A 596 -16.21 -3.29 10.24
C LEU A 596 -14.76 -2.82 10.45
N LEU A 597 -13.97 -2.72 9.37
CA LEU A 597 -12.58 -2.25 9.46
C LEU A 597 -12.46 -0.83 10.05
N LEU A 598 -13.43 0.04 9.75
CA LEU A 598 -13.46 1.42 10.23
C LEU A 598 -13.70 1.48 11.74
N TRP A 599 -14.54 0.60 12.28
CA TRP A 599 -14.71 0.45 13.73
C TRP A 599 -13.44 -0.03 14.40
N LYS A 600 -12.75 -1.02 13.81
CA LYS A 600 -11.50 -1.56 14.36
C LYS A 600 -10.44 -0.47 14.51
N ILE A 601 -10.17 0.33 13.46
CA ILE A 601 -9.23 1.46 13.58
C ILE A 601 -9.72 2.55 14.56
N THR A 602 -11.03 2.82 14.60
CA THR A 602 -11.59 3.82 15.53
C THR A 602 -11.39 3.40 16.99
N ARG A 603 -11.58 2.12 17.33
CA ARG A 603 -11.45 1.60 18.71
C ARG A 603 -10.01 1.54 19.24
N LEU A 604 -9.01 1.49 18.36
CA LEU A 604 -7.57 1.43 18.73
C LEU A 604 -7.00 2.73 19.30
N PHE A 605 -7.71 3.85 19.16
CA PHE A 605 -7.25 5.16 19.64
C PHE A 605 -8.16 5.67 20.75
N ASP A 606 -7.59 6.25 21.80
CA ASP A 606 -8.33 6.60 23.02
C ASP A 606 -9.44 7.64 22.77
N ASN A 607 -9.19 8.62 21.88
CA ASN A 607 -10.18 9.59 21.39
C ASN A 607 -10.63 9.29 19.94
N GLY A 608 -10.61 8.01 19.55
CA GLY A 608 -10.76 7.63 18.14
C GLY A 608 -12.13 7.93 17.55
N VAL A 609 -13.20 7.86 18.36
CA VAL A 609 -14.58 8.15 17.94
C VAL A 609 -14.73 9.63 17.64
N GLU A 610 -14.32 10.49 18.57
CA GLU A 610 -14.35 11.95 18.45
C GLU A 610 -13.49 12.43 17.27
N CYS A 611 -12.29 11.85 17.10
CA CYS A 611 -11.42 12.16 15.97
C CYS A 611 -12.03 11.73 14.63
N ARG A 612 -12.86 10.67 14.60
CA ARG A 612 -13.59 10.23 13.41
C ARG A 612 -14.83 11.08 13.14
N GLU A 613 -15.57 11.50 14.16
CA GLU A 613 -16.71 12.42 14.02
C GLU A 613 -16.26 13.80 13.50
N ALA A 614 -15.17 14.34 14.05
CA ALA A 614 -14.56 15.58 13.56
C ALA A 614 -14.09 15.45 12.10
N LEU A 615 -13.46 14.32 11.74
CA LEU A 615 -13.09 14.02 10.35
C LEU A 615 -14.30 13.96 9.42
N ASP A 616 -15.37 13.27 9.81
CA ASP A 616 -16.55 13.10 8.97
C ASP A 616 -17.26 14.43 8.72
N ALA A 617 -17.38 15.27 9.76
CA ALA A 617 -17.90 16.64 9.62
C ALA A 617 -17.04 17.50 8.67
N ILE A 618 -15.71 17.36 8.71
CA ILE A 618 -14.82 18.06 7.77
C ILE A 618 -14.92 17.49 6.34
N ILE A 619 -15.04 16.17 6.16
CA ILE A 619 -15.29 15.56 4.85
C ILE A 619 -16.60 16.07 4.25
N ASP A 620 -17.63 16.26 5.07
CA ASP A 620 -18.93 16.78 4.64
C ASP A 620 -18.86 18.26 4.28
N ARG A 621 -18.14 19.10 5.06
CA ARG A 621 -17.83 20.50 4.66
C ARG A 621 -17.02 20.57 3.35
N CYS A 622 -16.18 19.58 3.06
CA CYS A 622 -15.38 19.51 1.82
C CYS A 622 -16.08 18.78 0.64
N SER A 623 -17.36 18.42 0.78
CA SER A 623 -18.05 17.47 -0.11
C SER A 623 -18.43 17.99 -1.50
N ALA A 624 -18.38 19.30 -1.74
CA ALA A 624 -18.96 20.01 -2.90
C ALA A 624 -18.63 19.46 -4.32
N LEU A 625 -17.56 18.67 -4.49
CA LEU A 625 -17.26 17.94 -5.73
C LEU A 625 -17.21 16.42 -5.59
N GLN A 626 -16.90 15.93 -4.39
CA GLN A 626 -16.73 14.52 -4.08
C GLN A 626 -16.59 14.33 -2.56
N ASN A 627 -17.57 13.70 -1.93
CA ASN A 627 -17.45 13.19 -0.58
C ASN A 627 -16.68 11.85 -0.59
N ILE A 628 -15.62 11.73 0.23
CA ILE A 628 -14.75 10.54 0.26
C ILE A 628 -15.55 9.29 0.71
N ARG A 629 -16.45 9.44 1.68
CA ARG A 629 -17.27 8.35 2.24
C ARG A 629 -18.31 7.88 1.21
N GLN A 630 -18.98 8.81 0.53
CA GLN A 630 -19.95 8.47 -0.53
C GLN A 630 -19.27 7.78 -1.72
N ALA A 631 -18.04 8.16 -2.08
CA ALA A 631 -17.30 7.51 -3.17
C ALA A 631 -17.04 6.01 -2.89
N VAL A 632 -16.73 5.64 -1.64
CA VAL A 632 -16.62 4.22 -1.23
C VAL A 632 -17.93 3.47 -1.48
N LEU A 633 -19.06 4.04 -1.07
CA LEU A 633 -20.39 3.44 -1.23
C LEU A 633 -20.84 3.36 -2.70
N GLN A 634 -20.48 4.34 -3.52
CA GLN A 634 -20.74 4.31 -4.96
C GLN A 634 -19.98 3.17 -5.65
N TYR A 635 -18.68 3.02 -5.41
CA TYR A 635 -17.90 1.91 -5.97
C TYR A 635 -18.36 0.55 -5.44
N ARG A 636 -18.81 0.48 -4.18
CA ARG A 636 -19.47 -0.70 -3.61
C ARG A 636 -20.73 -1.09 -4.38
N LYS A 637 -21.59 -0.12 -4.70
CA LYS A 637 -22.82 -0.35 -5.49
C LYS A 637 -22.49 -0.97 -6.85
N VAL A 638 -21.52 -0.39 -7.58
CA VAL A 638 -21.08 -0.90 -8.89
C VAL A 638 -20.46 -2.31 -8.80
N PHE A 639 -19.66 -2.59 -7.78
CA PHE A 639 -19.06 -3.91 -7.59
C PHE A 639 -20.09 -5.03 -7.29
N ASN A 640 -21.15 -4.71 -6.55
CA ASN A 640 -22.21 -5.65 -6.17
C ASN A 640 -23.30 -5.84 -7.24
N GLN A 641 -23.36 -4.99 -8.27
CA GLN A 641 -24.28 -5.17 -9.39
C GLN A 641 -23.87 -6.38 -10.26
N GLN A 642 -24.67 -7.44 -10.24
CA GLN A 642 -24.36 -8.69 -10.96
C GLN A 642 -24.34 -8.54 -12.48
N HIS A 643 -25.14 -7.63 -13.04
CA HIS A 643 -25.23 -7.38 -14.49
C HIS A 643 -24.08 -6.55 -15.07
N VAL A 644 -23.14 -6.05 -14.24
CA VAL A 644 -22.00 -5.25 -14.69
C VAL A 644 -20.84 -6.17 -15.11
N GLU A 645 -20.19 -5.87 -16.24
CA GLU A 645 -19.08 -6.66 -16.79
C GLU A 645 -18.01 -6.97 -15.70
N PRO A 646 -17.48 -8.21 -15.61
CA PRO A 646 -16.46 -8.57 -14.62
C PRO A 646 -15.23 -7.65 -14.61
N ARG A 647 -14.83 -7.08 -15.75
CA ARG A 647 -13.74 -6.09 -15.82
C ARG A 647 -14.10 -4.79 -15.11
N VAL A 648 -15.29 -4.24 -15.38
CA VAL A 648 -15.79 -3.02 -14.72
C VAL A 648 -15.95 -3.23 -13.22
N ARG A 649 -16.51 -4.38 -12.79
CA ARG A 649 -16.59 -4.74 -11.36
C ARG A 649 -15.21 -4.80 -10.68
N ARG A 650 -14.19 -5.35 -11.35
CA ARG A 650 -12.81 -5.38 -10.85
C ARG A 650 -12.18 -3.99 -10.75
N VAL A 651 -12.44 -3.10 -11.72
CA VAL A 651 -12.00 -1.70 -11.68
C VAL A 651 -12.70 -0.95 -10.54
N ALA A 652 -14.00 -1.14 -10.36
CA ALA A 652 -14.77 -0.54 -9.28
C ALA A 652 -14.26 -1.01 -7.90
N LEU A 653 -13.98 -2.30 -7.72
CA LEU A 653 -13.41 -2.85 -6.49
C LEU A 653 -12.06 -2.20 -6.15
N ASN A 654 -11.16 -2.09 -7.13
CA ASN A 654 -9.84 -1.48 -6.93
C ASN A 654 -9.97 0.02 -6.61
N ARG A 655 -10.83 0.77 -7.30
CA ARG A 655 -11.08 2.19 -6.99
C ARG A 655 -11.72 2.35 -5.61
N GLY A 656 -12.73 1.55 -5.26
CA GLY A 656 -13.35 1.55 -3.94
C GLY A 656 -12.32 1.32 -2.81
N ALA A 657 -11.42 0.35 -2.99
CA ALA A 657 -10.35 0.06 -2.05
C ALA A 657 -9.39 1.25 -1.83
N GLU A 658 -9.05 2.01 -2.88
CA GLU A 658 -8.21 3.22 -2.76
C GLU A 658 -8.92 4.36 -2.00
N TYR A 659 -10.24 4.56 -2.21
CA TYR A 659 -11.01 5.52 -1.40
C TYR A 659 -11.16 5.05 0.05
N LEU A 660 -11.31 3.75 0.29
CA LEU A 660 -11.36 3.18 1.64
C LEU A 660 -10.01 3.30 2.36
N GLU A 661 -8.87 3.05 1.69
CA GLU A 661 -7.54 3.32 2.26
C GLU A 661 -7.33 4.81 2.55
N ARG A 662 -7.82 5.70 1.69
CA ARG A 662 -7.74 7.15 1.91
C ARG A 662 -8.49 7.57 3.16
N TYR A 663 -9.73 7.10 3.34
CA TYR A 663 -10.51 7.39 4.54
C TYR A 663 -9.90 6.77 5.80
N PHE A 664 -9.46 5.51 5.73
CA PHE A 664 -8.73 4.83 6.80
C PHE A 664 -7.48 5.61 7.26
N ARG A 665 -6.68 6.13 6.32
CA ARG A 665 -5.51 6.96 6.64
C ARG A 665 -5.88 8.31 7.23
N LEU A 666 -6.99 8.91 6.80
CA LEU A 666 -7.49 10.15 7.39
C LEU A 666 -7.97 9.94 8.84
N ILE A 667 -8.55 8.78 9.18
CA ILE A 667 -8.88 8.43 10.58
C ILE A 667 -7.59 8.32 11.41
N ALA A 668 -6.58 7.59 10.92
CA ALA A 668 -5.28 7.50 11.59
C ALA A 668 -4.61 8.87 11.77
N PHE A 669 -4.69 9.75 10.77
CA PHE A 669 -4.12 11.09 10.81
C PHE A 669 -4.89 12.01 11.77
N SER A 670 -6.22 11.93 11.82
CA SER A 670 -7.05 12.64 12.80
C SER A 670 -6.69 12.22 14.24
N ALA A 671 -6.52 10.91 14.48
CA ALA A 671 -6.07 10.40 15.78
C ALA A 671 -4.65 10.85 16.15
N TYR A 672 -3.70 10.86 15.20
CA TYR A 672 -2.37 11.46 15.39
C TYR A 672 -2.46 12.94 15.79
N LEU A 673 -3.23 13.73 15.03
CA LEU A 673 -3.55 15.13 15.33
C LEU A 673 -4.42 15.31 16.59
N GLY A 674 -4.90 14.24 17.22
CA GLY A 674 -5.58 14.22 18.52
C GLY A 674 -4.65 13.83 19.68
N SER A 675 -3.48 13.27 19.39
CA SER A 675 -2.50 12.75 20.36
C SER A 675 -1.43 13.79 20.76
N GLU A 676 -0.55 13.43 21.69
CA GLU A 676 0.59 14.27 22.12
C GLU A 676 1.69 14.36 21.07
N ALA A 677 1.76 13.41 20.13
CA ALA A 677 2.81 13.35 19.10
C ALA A 677 2.88 14.61 18.22
N PHE A 678 1.75 15.33 18.07
CA PHE A 678 1.66 16.58 17.32
C PHE A 678 1.88 17.84 18.18
N ASP A 679 1.96 17.74 19.52
CA ASP A 679 2.07 18.94 20.38
C ASP A 679 3.30 19.79 20.01
N GLY A 680 4.43 19.16 19.66
CA GLY A 680 5.65 19.86 19.26
C GLY A 680 5.46 20.78 18.04
N PHE A 681 4.58 20.41 17.10
CA PHE A 681 4.22 21.25 15.94
C PHE A 681 3.30 22.43 16.31
N CYS A 682 2.63 22.37 17.46
CA CYS A 682 1.87 23.48 18.06
C CYS A 682 2.73 24.34 19.01
N GLY A 683 4.03 24.05 19.17
CA GLY A 683 4.92 24.75 20.10
C GLY A 683 4.72 24.36 21.57
N GLN A 684 4.18 23.16 21.84
CA GLN A 684 3.95 22.62 23.18
C GLN A 684 4.66 21.25 23.31
N GLY A 685 5.19 20.89 24.48
CA GLY A 685 5.84 19.58 24.69
C GLY A 685 7.27 19.43 24.15
N GLU A 686 7.92 18.34 24.54
CA GLU A 686 9.39 18.18 24.49
C GLU A 686 9.94 17.54 23.20
N CYS A 687 9.09 16.93 22.36
CA CYS A 687 9.53 16.18 21.18
C CYS A 687 8.58 16.36 19.99
N MET A 688 9.14 16.65 18.80
CA MET A 688 8.39 16.63 17.53
C MET A 688 8.42 15.21 16.93
N MET A 689 7.27 14.54 16.92
CA MET A 689 7.12 13.24 16.25
C MET A 689 6.30 13.41 14.97
N THR A 690 6.81 12.96 13.83
CA THR A 690 6.08 12.99 12.54
C THR A 690 4.99 11.91 12.48
N PHE A 691 3.97 12.10 11.64
CA PHE A 691 2.94 11.09 11.37
C PHE A 691 3.55 9.82 10.77
N LYS A 692 4.57 9.94 9.92
CA LYS A 692 5.32 8.79 9.42
C LYS A 692 5.95 7.96 10.55
N SER A 693 6.61 8.60 11.53
CA SER A 693 7.22 7.91 12.66
C SER A 693 6.18 7.33 13.61
N TRP A 694 5.15 8.11 13.95
CA TRP A 694 4.03 7.69 14.80
C TRP A 694 3.29 6.46 14.22
N LEU A 695 3.04 6.46 12.91
CA LEU A 695 2.39 5.34 12.20
C LEU A 695 3.34 4.15 11.97
N HIS A 696 4.65 4.31 12.18
CA HIS A 696 5.61 3.21 12.13
C HIS A 696 5.67 2.43 13.45
N GLN A 697 5.47 3.12 14.58
CA GLN A 697 5.31 2.54 15.91
C GLN A 697 3.98 1.77 16.11
N ARG A 698 3.17 1.64 15.05
CA ARG A 698 1.82 1.06 15.07
C ARG A 698 1.63 -0.03 14.00
N PRO A 699 2.29 -1.21 14.14
CA PRO A 699 2.20 -2.30 13.17
C PRO A 699 0.77 -2.80 12.94
N GLU A 700 -0.10 -2.73 13.94
CA GLU A 700 -1.52 -3.09 13.88
C GLU A 700 -2.29 -2.24 12.84
N VAL A 701 -2.01 -0.93 12.78
CA VAL A 701 -2.62 -0.01 11.80
C VAL A 701 -2.06 -0.28 10.40
N GLN A 702 -0.77 -0.64 10.29
CA GLN A 702 -0.18 -1.04 9.02
C GLN A 702 -0.76 -2.36 8.49
N ALA A 703 -0.97 -3.36 9.36
CA ALA A 703 -1.57 -4.65 9.02
C ALA A 703 -3.01 -4.49 8.52
N MET A 704 -3.81 -3.66 9.19
CA MET A 704 -5.15 -3.30 8.73
C MET A 704 -5.16 -2.62 7.36
N LYS A 705 -4.28 -1.65 7.12
CA LYS A 705 -4.10 -1.03 5.79
C LYS A 705 -3.74 -2.06 4.72
N TRP A 706 -2.83 -3.00 5.01
CA TRP A 706 -2.49 -4.08 4.07
C TRP A 706 -3.69 -5.01 3.77
N SER A 707 -4.59 -5.23 4.74
CA SER A 707 -5.80 -6.04 4.51
C SER A 707 -6.72 -5.44 3.43
N ILE A 708 -6.86 -4.11 3.35
CA ILE A 708 -7.62 -3.39 2.32
C ILE A 708 -7.09 -3.76 0.92
N ARG A 709 -5.76 -3.80 0.75
CA ARG A 709 -5.12 -4.10 -0.54
C ARG A 709 -5.13 -5.57 -0.89
N LEU A 710 -4.91 -6.45 0.09
CA LEU A 710 -4.77 -7.89 -0.15
C LEU A 710 -6.13 -8.59 -0.39
N ARG A 711 -7.19 -8.15 0.29
CA ARG A 711 -8.52 -8.78 0.20
C ARG A 711 -9.66 -7.74 0.19
N PRO A 712 -9.66 -6.77 -0.75
CA PRO A 712 -10.63 -5.67 -0.77
C PRO A 712 -12.08 -6.17 -0.74
N GLY A 713 -12.41 -7.22 -1.49
CA GLY A 713 -13.78 -7.77 -1.57
C GLY A 713 -14.44 -8.08 -0.22
N ARG A 714 -13.66 -8.37 0.84
CA ARG A 714 -14.18 -8.59 2.20
C ARG A 714 -14.88 -7.36 2.80
N PHE A 715 -14.57 -6.16 2.35
CA PHE A 715 -15.15 -4.90 2.83
C PHE A 715 -16.28 -4.37 1.92
N PHE A 716 -16.44 -4.96 0.73
CA PHE A 716 -17.41 -4.54 -0.28
C PHE A 716 -18.56 -5.54 -0.46
N ASN A 717 -18.39 -6.82 -0.12
CA ASN A 717 -19.46 -7.82 -0.12
C ASN A 717 -20.56 -7.49 0.91
N VAL A 718 -21.80 -7.88 0.61
CA VAL A 718 -22.90 -7.99 1.57
C VAL A 718 -22.79 -9.37 2.26
N PRO A 719 -22.92 -9.49 3.59
CA PRO A 719 -23.16 -10.78 4.25
C PRO A 719 -24.39 -11.48 3.68
N GLU A 720 -24.37 -12.81 3.63
CA GLU A 720 -25.38 -13.61 2.92
C GLU A 720 -26.74 -13.57 3.65
N GLU A 721 -26.74 -13.32 4.97
CA GLU A 721 -27.93 -13.20 5.81
C GLU A 721 -28.83 -12.02 5.39
N LEU A 722 -28.27 -10.94 4.83
CA LEU A 722 -29.04 -9.76 4.35
C LEU A 722 -29.77 -10.01 3.01
N ARG A 723 -29.82 -11.25 2.52
CA ARG A 723 -30.62 -11.67 1.35
C ARG A 723 -31.84 -12.54 1.70
N ALA A 724 -31.98 -12.99 2.95
CA ALA A 724 -33.10 -13.83 3.35
C ALA A 724 -34.34 -12.97 3.75
N PRO A 725 -35.57 -13.38 3.41
CA PRO A 725 -36.78 -12.75 3.93
C PRO A 725 -36.93 -13.00 5.46
N HIS A 726 -37.61 -12.07 6.14
CA HIS A 726 -37.91 -12.18 7.56
C HIS A 726 -38.81 -13.36 7.89
N GLU A 727 -38.45 -14.16 8.90
CA GLU A 727 -39.41 -14.96 9.68
C GLU A 727 -38.84 -15.44 11.03
N SER A 728 -39.03 -14.66 12.12
CA SER A 728 -39.37 -15.18 13.46
C SER A 728 -39.53 -14.08 14.53
N GLN A 729 -40.78 -13.82 14.91
CA GLN A 729 -41.28 -13.50 16.26
C GLN A 729 -40.72 -12.30 17.08
N HIS A 730 -41.65 -11.54 17.68
CA HIS A 730 -41.49 -10.23 18.33
C HIS A 730 -40.41 -10.08 19.44
N GLY A 731 -39.85 -11.16 19.99
CA GLY A 731 -38.82 -11.08 21.03
C GLY A 731 -37.46 -10.59 20.51
N ASP A 732 -37.04 -11.11 19.35
CA ASP A 732 -35.70 -10.84 18.80
C ASP A 732 -35.57 -9.40 18.30
N ALA A 733 -36.65 -8.80 17.80
CA ALA A 733 -36.64 -7.40 17.34
C ALA A 733 -36.29 -6.41 18.46
N VAL A 734 -36.73 -6.67 19.70
CA VAL A 734 -36.42 -5.83 20.87
C VAL A 734 -34.96 -6.01 21.30
N MET A 735 -34.48 -7.27 21.33
CA MET A 735 -33.09 -7.57 21.70
C MET A 735 -32.10 -7.05 20.64
N GLU A 736 -32.42 -7.21 19.36
CA GLU A 736 -31.66 -6.64 18.25
C GLU A 736 -31.66 -5.10 18.28
N ALA A 737 -32.80 -4.46 18.60
CA ALA A 737 -32.86 -2.99 18.74
C ALA A 737 -31.94 -2.48 19.85
N ILE A 738 -31.86 -3.18 20.99
CA ILE A 738 -30.98 -2.84 22.12
C ILE A 738 -29.51 -3.03 21.73
N VAL A 739 -29.16 -4.13 21.08
CA VAL A 739 -27.80 -4.36 20.56
C VAL A 739 -27.42 -3.32 19.49
N LYS A 740 -28.37 -2.86 18.66
CA LYS A 740 -28.18 -1.75 17.70
C LYS A 740 -28.09 -0.36 18.36
N ALA A 741 -28.59 -0.21 19.59
CA ALA A 741 -28.57 1.06 20.35
C ALA A 741 -27.29 1.26 21.19
N ARG A 742 -26.60 0.17 21.56
CA ARG A 742 -25.34 0.18 22.35
C ARG A 742 -24.33 1.23 21.86
N ASN A 743 -23.81 2.04 22.79
CA ASN A 743 -22.88 3.14 22.49
C ASN A 743 -21.54 3.04 23.24
N GLY A 744 -21.23 1.90 23.85
CA GLY A 744 -19.97 1.65 24.53
C GLY A 744 -18.75 1.70 23.59
N SER A 745 -17.59 2.04 24.15
CA SER A 745 -16.36 2.25 23.40
C SER A 745 -15.80 0.94 22.80
N VAL A 746 -16.00 -0.18 23.50
CA VAL A 746 -15.71 -1.55 23.11
C VAL A 746 -17.02 -2.34 22.90
N LEU A 747 -18.00 -2.19 23.78
CA LEU A 747 -19.35 -2.73 23.64
C LEU A 747 -20.28 -1.76 22.90
N GLY A 748 -19.99 -1.52 21.62
CA GLY A 748 -20.75 -0.61 20.76
C GLY A 748 -21.88 -1.29 19.97
N LYS A 749 -22.50 -0.53 19.06
CA LYS A 749 -23.59 -0.97 18.18
C LYS A 749 -23.26 -2.30 17.50
N GLY A 750 -24.21 -3.22 17.47
CA GLY A 750 -24.05 -4.55 16.87
C GLY A 750 -23.15 -5.51 17.67
N SER A 751 -22.58 -5.10 18.82
CA SER A 751 -21.70 -5.95 19.63
C SER A 751 -22.49 -6.71 20.70
N ILE A 752 -22.17 -8.00 20.87
CA ILE A 752 -22.78 -8.88 21.87
C ILE A 752 -21.73 -9.46 22.82
N LEU A 753 -22.16 -9.78 24.04
CA LEU A 753 -21.39 -10.60 24.98
C LEU A 753 -21.95 -12.01 24.96
N LYS A 754 -21.13 -12.96 24.49
CA LYS A 754 -21.50 -14.37 24.33
C LYS A 754 -20.76 -15.23 25.34
N MET A 755 -21.47 -16.10 26.04
CA MET A 755 -20.89 -17.05 26.99
C MET A 755 -19.83 -17.94 26.29
N TYR A 756 -18.70 -18.15 26.95
CA TYR A 756 -17.60 -18.96 26.41
C TYR A 756 -17.90 -20.47 26.43
N PHE A 757 -18.83 -20.89 27.30
CA PHE A 757 -19.33 -22.25 27.44
C PHE A 757 -20.54 -22.47 26.53
N PHE A 758 -20.62 -23.65 25.91
CA PHE A 758 -21.72 -24.03 25.00
C PHE A 758 -21.97 -25.56 25.00
N PRO A 759 -23.20 -26.01 24.69
CA PRO A 759 -23.52 -27.43 24.59
C PRO A 759 -22.71 -28.12 23.49
N GLY A 760 -22.27 -29.36 23.74
CA GLY A 760 -21.51 -30.15 22.75
C GLY A 760 -19.99 -29.92 22.74
N GLN A 761 -19.46 -29.08 23.62
CA GLN A 761 -18.01 -28.90 23.80
C GLN A 761 -17.34 -30.22 24.24
N ILE A 762 -16.48 -30.79 23.39
CA ILE A 762 -15.91 -32.15 23.57
C ILE A 762 -14.96 -32.20 24.77
N THR A 763 -15.40 -32.81 25.87
CA THR A 763 -14.58 -33.07 27.06
C THR A 763 -13.60 -34.22 26.82
N SER A 764 -12.48 -33.92 26.18
CA SER A 764 -11.38 -34.88 25.98
C SER A 764 -10.84 -35.41 27.31
N SER A 765 -10.54 -36.71 27.36
CA SER A 765 -10.40 -37.46 28.59
C SER A 765 -8.95 -37.62 29.06
N ARG A 766 -8.66 -37.11 30.27
CA ARG A 766 -7.74 -37.73 31.27
C ARG A 766 -7.70 -36.96 32.60
N ILE A 767 -7.91 -35.64 32.57
CA ILE A 767 -8.00 -34.79 33.77
C ILE A 767 -9.34 -34.06 33.70
N GLN A 768 -10.20 -34.25 34.71
CA GLN A 768 -11.49 -33.55 34.83
C GLN A 768 -11.37 -32.50 35.93
N ILE A 769 -11.50 -31.23 35.55
CA ILE A 769 -11.58 -30.08 36.46
C ILE A 769 -12.93 -29.41 36.17
N HIS A 770 -13.76 -29.21 37.19
CA HIS A 770 -15.11 -28.71 36.98
C HIS A 770 -15.06 -27.21 36.61
N GLY A 771 -15.69 -26.85 35.49
CA GLY A 771 -15.61 -25.48 34.97
C GLY A 771 -14.29 -25.11 34.29
N ALA A 772 -13.38 -26.05 34.01
CA ALA A 772 -12.21 -25.84 33.15
C ALA A 772 -12.16 -26.88 32.02
N PRO A 773 -12.65 -26.56 30.79
CA PRO A 773 -12.67 -27.51 29.69
C PRO A 773 -11.29 -27.79 29.09
N HIS A 774 -11.16 -28.92 28.40
CA HIS A 774 -9.97 -29.29 27.61
C HIS A 774 -8.64 -29.24 28.38
N VAL A 775 -8.61 -29.73 29.63
CA VAL A 775 -7.38 -29.80 30.43
C VAL A 775 -6.50 -30.97 29.95
N PHE A 776 -5.29 -30.66 29.49
CA PHE A 776 -4.27 -31.65 29.13
C PHE A 776 -2.96 -31.37 29.84
N LYS A 777 -2.21 -32.45 30.13
CA LYS A 777 -0.80 -32.40 30.56
C LYS A 777 0.09 -32.95 29.47
N VAL A 778 1.21 -32.28 29.18
CA VAL A 778 2.24 -32.79 28.27
C VAL A 778 3.03 -33.90 28.98
N ASN A 779 3.10 -35.09 28.38
CA ASN A 779 3.83 -36.22 28.97
C ASN A 779 5.32 -35.89 29.16
N GLY A 780 5.83 -36.07 30.37
CA GLY A 780 7.24 -35.81 30.72
C GLY A 780 7.58 -34.35 31.07
N TYR A 781 6.66 -33.40 30.92
CA TYR A 781 6.91 -31.98 31.16
C TYR A 781 5.90 -31.36 32.14
N PRO A 782 6.27 -30.30 32.89
CA PRO A 782 5.36 -29.57 33.78
C PRO A 782 4.43 -28.59 33.02
N VAL A 783 4.08 -28.90 31.78
CA VAL A 783 3.31 -28.05 30.87
C VAL A 783 1.88 -28.57 30.79
N TYR A 784 0.92 -27.65 30.94
CA TYR A 784 -0.51 -27.93 30.90
C TYR A 784 -1.19 -26.97 29.93
N SER A 785 -2.26 -27.42 29.28
CA SER A 785 -3.17 -26.57 28.50
C SER A 785 -4.59 -26.71 29.04
N MET A 786 -5.38 -25.65 28.91
CA MET A 786 -6.81 -25.62 29.23
C MET A 786 -7.52 -24.60 28.32
N ALA A 787 -8.83 -24.75 28.10
CA ALA A 787 -9.65 -23.66 27.58
C ALA A 787 -10.02 -22.67 28.71
N THR A 788 -10.61 -21.53 28.36
CA THR A 788 -11.05 -20.50 29.33
C THR A 788 -11.87 -21.13 30.46
N PRO A 789 -11.39 -21.11 31.72
CA PRO A 789 -12.14 -21.68 32.84
C PRO A 789 -13.18 -20.68 33.37
N THR A 790 -14.10 -21.14 34.22
CA THR A 790 -14.79 -20.27 35.19
C THR A 790 -13.84 -19.90 36.33
N ILE A 791 -14.20 -18.92 37.17
CA ILE A 791 -13.40 -18.61 38.38
C ILE A 791 -13.28 -19.84 39.29
N ILE A 792 -14.34 -20.67 39.38
CA ILE A 792 -14.32 -21.93 40.15
C ILE A 792 -13.35 -22.93 39.51
N GLY A 793 -13.41 -23.14 38.20
CA GLY A 793 -12.50 -24.03 37.49
C GLY A 793 -11.04 -23.59 37.55
N ALA A 794 -10.77 -22.28 37.57
CA ALA A 794 -9.44 -21.75 37.81
C ALA A 794 -8.93 -22.10 39.22
N LYS A 795 -9.78 -21.95 40.26
CA LYS A 795 -9.44 -22.35 41.63
C LYS A 795 -9.16 -23.86 41.74
N GLU A 796 -10.01 -24.69 41.14
CA GLU A 796 -9.81 -26.15 41.13
C GLU A 796 -8.53 -26.56 40.40
N MET A 797 -8.23 -25.95 39.24
CA MET A 797 -7.00 -26.22 38.50
C MET A 797 -5.75 -25.82 39.31
N LEU A 798 -5.79 -24.67 39.98
CA LEU A 798 -4.67 -24.21 40.83
C LEU A 798 -4.51 -25.06 42.09
N ALA A 799 -5.61 -25.57 42.67
CA ALA A 799 -5.55 -26.54 43.76
C ALA A 799 -4.98 -27.89 43.29
N TYR A 800 -5.39 -28.38 42.11
CA TYR A 800 -4.86 -29.59 41.48
C TYR A 800 -3.35 -29.50 41.19
N LEU A 801 -2.86 -28.32 40.78
CA LEU A 801 -1.45 -28.03 40.59
C LEU A 801 -0.68 -27.76 41.89
N GLY A 802 -1.31 -27.85 43.07
CA GLY A 802 -0.64 -27.60 44.35
C GLY A 802 -0.20 -26.15 44.56
N ALA A 803 -0.79 -25.18 43.84
CA ALA A 803 -0.37 -23.78 43.88
C ALA A 803 -0.76 -23.03 45.16
N LYS A 804 -1.68 -23.59 45.96
CA LYS A 804 -2.14 -22.96 47.20
C LYS A 804 -1.12 -23.13 48.32
N SER A 805 -0.67 -22.02 48.91
CA SER A 805 0.26 -22.08 50.03
C SER A 805 -0.45 -22.49 51.33
N ASN A 806 0.17 -23.43 52.06
CA ASN A 806 -0.27 -23.85 53.39
C ASN A 806 0.74 -23.38 54.45
N ALA A 807 0.32 -23.25 55.71
CA ALA A 807 1.11 -22.68 56.82
C ALA A 807 2.44 -23.40 57.17
N ARG A 808 2.87 -24.41 56.38
CA ARG A 808 4.14 -25.13 56.51
C ARG A 808 4.86 -25.40 55.19
N VAL A 809 4.25 -25.12 54.03
CA VAL A 809 4.81 -25.43 52.69
C VAL A 809 4.34 -24.37 51.70
N ALA A 810 5.29 -23.73 51.00
CA ALA A 810 4.99 -22.78 49.93
C ALA A 810 4.33 -23.52 48.74
N GLY A 811 3.26 -22.94 48.19
CA GLY A 811 2.57 -23.52 47.04
C GLY A 811 3.46 -23.56 45.80
N GLN A 812 3.23 -24.53 44.91
CA GLN A 812 3.97 -24.63 43.65
C GLN A 812 3.70 -23.40 42.77
N LYS A 813 4.77 -22.76 42.26
CA LYS A 813 4.63 -21.60 41.36
C LYS A 813 3.98 -22.05 40.05
N VAL A 814 2.87 -21.41 39.66
CA VAL A 814 2.18 -21.67 38.39
C VAL A 814 2.15 -20.41 37.53
N VAL A 815 2.66 -20.51 36.30
CA VAL A 815 2.60 -19.44 35.30
C VAL A 815 1.42 -19.71 34.36
N ILE A 816 0.51 -18.73 34.25
CA ILE A 816 -0.68 -18.78 33.41
C ILE A 816 -0.45 -17.82 32.26
N THR A 817 -0.20 -18.35 31.07
CA THR A 817 -0.04 -17.57 29.84
C THR A 817 -1.34 -17.62 29.04
N ASP A 818 -2.02 -16.49 28.94
CA ASP A 818 -3.25 -16.33 28.19
C ASP A 818 -2.93 -15.94 26.74
N LEU A 819 -3.26 -16.84 25.81
CA LEU A 819 -2.87 -16.71 24.40
C LEU A 819 -3.94 -16.04 23.53
N ARG A 820 -4.99 -15.44 24.11
CA ARG A 820 -6.19 -14.99 23.37
C ARG A 820 -6.07 -13.56 22.84
N GLU A 821 -6.22 -13.39 21.52
CA GLU A 821 -6.45 -12.11 20.82
C GLU A 821 -7.87 -11.51 21.05
N GLU A 822 -8.73 -12.24 21.76
CA GLU A 822 -10.13 -11.88 22.00
C GLU A 822 -10.28 -11.22 23.39
N ALA A 823 -10.96 -10.09 23.48
CA ALA A 823 -11.33 -9.49 24.77
C ALA A 823 -12.42 -10.35 25.46
N VAL A 824 -12.16 -10.73 26.70
CA VAL A 824 -13.04 -11.55 27.56
C VAL A 824 -13.27 -10.84 28.89
N VAL A 825 -14.48 -11.00 29.42
CA VAL A 825 -14.89 -10.49 30.73
C VAL A 825 -15.55 -11.61 31.53
N TYR A 826 -15.36 -11.63 32.85
CA TYR A 826 -16.08 -12.52 33.75
C TYR A 826 -17.29 -11.81 34.32
N ILE A 827 -18.45 -12.45 34.25
CA ILE A 827 -19.73 -11.99 34.80
C ILE A 827 -20.26 -13.15 35.66
N HIS A 828 -20.49 -12.91 36.96
CA HIS A 828 -20.88 -13.95 37.94
C HIS A 828 -19.89 -15.15 37.95
N GLY A 829 -18.60 -14.86 37.74
CA GLY A 829 -17.54 -15.87 37.64
C GLY A 829 -17.54 -16.72 36.37
N THR A 830 -18.42 -16.44 35.41
CA THR A 830 -18.51 -17.10 34.10
C THR A 830 -17.90 -16.21 33.00
N PRO A 831 -17.04 -16.73 32.11
CA PRO A 831 -16.43 -15.94 31.03
C PRO A 831 -17.39 -15.68 29.87
N PHE A 832 -17.39 -14.44 29.39
CA PHE A 832 -18.09 -13.96 28.19
C PHE A 832 -17.09 -13.31 27.23
N VAL A 833 -17.23 -13.59 25.94
CA VAL A 833 -16.40 -13.04 24.87
C VAL A 833 -17.18 -12.04 24.02
N LEU A 834 -16.49 -10.99 23.57
CA LEU A 834 -17.04 -10.04 22.63
C LEU A 834 -17.23 -10.67 21.24
N ARG A 835 -18.41 -10.49 20.65
CA ARG A 835 -18.80 -10.95 19.31
C ARG A 835 -19.65 -9.90 18.59
N GLU A 836 -19.90 -10.10 17.30
CA GLU A 836 -20.83 -9.29 16.50
C GLU A 836 -22.17 -10.05 16.36
N LEU A 837 -23.30 -9.35 16.42
CA LEU A 837 -24.65 -9.95 16.40
C LEU A 837 -24.93 -10.74 15.12
N ASN A 838 -24.49 -10.23 13.98
CA ASN A 838 -24.61 -10.88 12.68
C ASN A 838 -23.60 -12.03 12.48
N LYS A 839 -22.65 -12.19 13.40
CA LYS A 839 -21.55 -13.18 13.32
C LYS A 839 -21.24 -13.73 14.71
N PRO A 840 -22.22 -14.31 15.43
CA PRO A 840 -22.09 -14.58 16.86
C PRO A 840 -21.13 -15.74 17.17
N VAL A 841 -20.75 -16.54 16.17
CA VAL A 841 -19.79 -17.64 16.27
C VAL A 841 -18.40 -17.32 15.68
N ASP A 842 -18.24 -16.27 14.88
CA ASP A 842 -16.95 -15.90 14.29
C ASP A 842 -16.01 -15.28 15.35
N THR A 843 -14.74 -15.69 15.36
CA THR A 843 -13.69 -15.02 16.15
C THR A 843 -13.45 -13.59 15.64
N LEU A 844 -13.52 -12.61 16.54
CA LEU A 844 -13.09 -11.24 16.30
C LEU A 844 -11.55 -11.18 16.16
N LYS A 845 -11.04 -11.39 14.94
CA LYS A 845 -9.59 -11.36 14.67
C LYS A 845 -9.02 -9.93 14.82
N HIS A 846 -8.02 -9.76 15.69
CA HIS A 846 -7.24 -8.54 15.94
C HIS A 846 -5.77 -8.81 15.56
N VAL A 847 -5.47 -8.67 14.28
CA VAL A 847 -4.16 -9.07 13.71
C VAL A 847 -3.01 -8.28 14.34
N GLY A 848 -2.14 -8.97 15.09
CA GLY A 848 -0.95 -8.37 15.70
C GLY A 848 -1.25 -7.42 16.86
N ILE A 849 -2.34 -7.64 17.60
CA ILE A 849 -2.61 -6.96 18.86
C ILE A 849 -1.62 -7.42 19.94
N THR A 850 -1.18 -6.54 20.84
CA THR A 850 -0.26 -6.87 21.95
C THR A 850 -1.02 -7.07 23.26
N GLY A 851 -0.44 -7.82 24.20
CA GLY A 851 -1.05 -8.14 25.50
C GLY A 851 -1.68 -6.94 26.22
N PRO A 852 -0.93 -5.86 26.50
CA PRO A 852 -1.45 -4.67 27.18
C PRO A 852 -2.61 -3.97 26.47
N VAL A 853 -2.69 -4.06 25.13
CA VAL A 853 -3.80 -3.50 24.36
C VAL A 853 -5.07 -4.34 24.52
N VAL A 854 -4.94 -5.67 24.60
CA VAL A 854 -6.09 -6.54 24.92
C VAL A 854 -6.57 -6.29 26.35
N GLU A 855 -5.67 -6.15 27.32
CA GLU A 855 -6.02 -5.86 28.72
C GLU A 855 -6.74 -4.50 28.87
N ASN A 856 -6.28 -3.46 28.15
CA ASN A 856 -6.97 -2.17 28.09
C ASN A 856 -8.38 -2.30 27.44
N MET A 857 -8.51 -3.09 26.37
CA MET A 857 -9.82 -3.41 25.78
C MET A 857 -10.74 -4.15 26.77
N GLU A 858 -10.21 -5.03 27.62
CA GLU A 858 -10.99 -5.74 28.64
C GLU A 858 -11.41 -4.82 29.79
N ALA A 859 -10.56 -3.88 30.21
CA ALA A 859 -10.89 -2.84 31.19
C ALA A 859 -12.01 -1.91 30.67
N ARG A 860 -11.87 -1.39 29.45
CA ARG A 860 -12.89 -0.55 28.79
C ARG A 860 -14.19 -1.32 28.53
N LEU A 861 -14.12 -2.61 28.20
CA LEU A 861 -15.29 -3.48 28.09
C LEU A 861 -16.04 -3.61 29.42
N LYS A 862 -15.32 -3.76 30.53
CA LYS A 862 -15.90 -3.73 31.88
C LYS A 862 -16.56 -2.38 32.17
N GLU A 863 -15.93 -1.25 31.83
CA GLU A 863 -16.55 0.07 32.00
C GLU A 863 -17.83 0.25 31.20
N ASP A 864 -17.86 -0.20 29.94
CA ASP A 864 -19.06 -0.16 29.09
C ASP A 864 -20.19 -1.01 29.69
N ILE A 865 -19.88 -2.23 30.18
CA ILE A 865 -20.83 -3.11 30.87
C ILE A 865 -21.43 -2.41 32.07
N LEU A 866 -20.59 -1.85 32.94
CA LEU A 866 -21.03 -1.12 34.14
C LEU A 866 -21.85 0.12 33.78
N SER A 867 -21.58 0.75 32.63
CA SER A 867 -22.37 1.87 32.11
C SER A 867 -23.76 1.42 31.64
N GLU A 868 -23.84 0.35 30.83
CA GLU A 868 -25.10 -0.21 30.34
C GLU A 868 -25.97 -0.67 31.52
N VAL A 869 -25.38 -1.39 32.48
CA VAL A 869 -26.04 -1.88 33.71
C VAL A 869 -26.60 -0.73 34.57
N ARG A 870 -25.88 0.39 34.69
CA ARG A 870 -26.39 1.59 35.40
C ARG A 870 -27.58 2.22 34.68
N GLN A 871 -27.57 2.25 33.35
CA GLN A 871 -28.64 2.85 32.54
C GLN A 871 -29.90 1.97 32.49
N SER A 872 -29.74 0.65 32.53
CA SER A 872 -30.83 -0.34 32.43
C SER A 872 -31.48 -0.73 33.76
N GLY A 873 -31.02 -0.17 34.87
CA GLY A 873 -31.51 -0.50 36.21
C GLY A 873 -31.06 -1.87 36.71
N GLY A 874 -29.81 -2.26 36.43
CA GLY A 874 -29.20 -3.49 36.94
C GLY A 874 -29.30 -4.71 36.01
N ARG A 875 -29.87 -4.59 34.81
CA ARG A 875 -30.12 -5.73 33.90
C ARG A 875 -29.39 -5.61 32.57
N MET A 876 -28.72 -6.67 32.13
CA MET A 876 -27.97 -6.66 30.88
C MET A 876 -28.38 -7.80 29.95
N LEU A 877 -28.34 -7.53 28.65
CA LEU A 877 -28.57 -8.53 27.61
C LEU A 877 -27.27 -9.27 27.27
N LEU A 878 -27.18 -10.51 27.76
CA LEU A 878 -26.12 -11.48 27.49
C LEU A 878 -26.59 -12.52 26.47
N HIS A 879 -25.67 -13.30 25.91
CA HIS A 879 -25.98 -14.31 24.88
C HIS A 879 -25.34 -15.65 25.22
N ARG A 880 -25.97 -16.75 24.84
CA ARG A 880 -25.46 -18.13 24.99
C ARG A 880 -25.78 -18.97 23.76
N GLU A 881 -25.06 -20.06 23.55
CA GLU A 881 -25.47 -21.08 22.57
C GLU A 881 -26.47 -22.04 23.20
N GLU A 882 -27.56 -22.30 22.48
CA GLU A 882 -28.49 -23.38 22.77
C GLU A 882 -28.48 -24.37 21.60
N TYR A 883 -28.24 -25.64 21.91
CA TYR A 883 -28.29 -26.72 20.94
C TYR A 883 -29.71 -27.28 20.87
N CYS A 884 -30.31 -27.25 19.68
CA CYS A 884 -31.65 -27.78 19.44
C CYS A 884 -31.57 -29.26 19.03
N PRO A 885 -32.00 -30.23 19.88
CA PRO A 885 -31.82 -31.65 19.60
C PRO A 885 -32.64 -32.16 18.41
N SER A 886 -33.73 -31.47 18.05
CA SER A 886 -34.60 -31.85 16.94
C SER A 886 -34.11 -31.36 15.57
N SER A 887 -33.34 -30.27 15.50
CA SER A 887 -32.75 -29.78 14.25
C SER A 887 -31.25 -30.10 14.10
N ASN A 888 -30.58 -30.59 15.15
CA ASN A 888 -29.13 -30.80 15.20
C ASN A 888 -28.34 -29.52 14.84
N GLN A 889 -28.85 -28.38 15.28
CA GLN A 889 -28.25 -27.05 15.07
C GLN A 889 -28.14 -26.31 16.39
N SER A 890 -27.04 -25.58 16.58
CA SER A 890 -26.88 -24.61 17.66
C SER A 890 -27.28 -23.22 17.19
N SER A 891 -28.11 -22.52 17.97
CA SER A 891 -28.42 -21.11 17.78
C SER A 891 -27.82 -20.28 18.92
N VAL A 892 -27.57 -18.99 18.68
CA VAL A 892 -27.16 -18.06 19.73
C VAL A 892 -28.36 -17.24 20.15
N VAL A 893 -28.78 -17.40 21.40
CA VAL A 893 -29.95 -16.73 21.97
C VAL A 893 -29.54 -15.67 22.97
N GLY A 894 -30.26 -14.54 22.96
CA GLY A 894 -30.15 -13.49 23.97
C GLY A 894 -30.94 -13.84 25.23
N TYR A 895 -30.43 -13.45 26.40
CA TYR A 895 -31.14 -13.55 27.67
C TYR A 895 -30.77 -12.38 28.60
N TRP A 896 -31.70 -12.01 29.47
CA TRP A 896 -31.51 -10.95 30.46
C TRP A 896 -30.91 -11.52 31.74
N GLU A 897 -29.87 -10.88 32.25
CA GLU A 897 -29.22 -11.21 33.53
C GLU A 897 -29.20 -9.97 34.44
N ASN A 898 -29.35 -10.16 35.75
CA ASN A 898 -29.12 -9.08 36.72
C ASN A 898 -27.63 -9.05 37.06
N ILE A 899 -26.96 -7.91 36.89
CA ILE A 899 -25.51 -7.76 37.10
C ILE A 899 -25.26 -6.63 38.09
N PHE A 900 -24.45 -6.87 39.11
CA PHE A 900 -23.94 -5.83 40.02
C PHE A 900 -22.46 -5.52 39.72
N PRO A 901 -21.92 -4.37 40.19
CA PRO A 901 -20.56 -3.98 39.87
C PRO A 901 -19.47 -4.99 40.28
N ASP A 902 -19.68 -5.70 41.39
CA ASP A 902 -18.72 -6.69 41.92
C ASP A 902 -18.71 -8.02 41.13
N ASP A 903 -19.75 -8.27 40.33
CA ASP A 903 -19.89 -9.48 39.50
C ASP A 903 -19.02 -9.42 38.23
N VAL A 904 -18.58 -8.22 37.82
CA VAL A 904 -17.88 -7.96 36.55
C VAL A 904 -16.37 -7.82 36.78
N LYS A 905 -15.58 -8.77 36.26
CA LYS A 905 -14.11 -8.80 36.43
C LYS A 905 -13.37 -9.03 35.11
N THR A 906 -12.26 -8.35 34.89
CA THR A 906 -11.33 -8.68 33.80
C THR A 906 -10.53 -9.94 34.14
N PRO A 907 -9.95 -10.66 33.16
CA PRO A 907 -9.04 -11.78 33.41
C PRO A 907 -7.88 -11.41 34.34
N ALA A 908 -7.28 -10.23 34.16
CA ALA A 908 -6.21 -9.72 35.03
C ALA A 908 -6.70 -9.55 36.49
N GLU A 909 -7.89 -8.96 36.71
CA GLU A 909 -8.49 -8.83 38.04
C GLU A 909 -8.82 -10.19 38.69
N VAL A 910 -9.27 -11.17 37.89
CA VAL A 910 -9.54 -12.54 38.38
C VAL A 910 -8.25 -13.18 38.89
N TYR A 911 -7.18 -13.16 38.10
CA TYR A 911 -5.92 -13.79 38.51
C TYR A 911 -5.15 -12.98 39.56
N ALA A 912 -5.33 -11.67 39.63
CA ALA A 912 -4.86 -10.86 40.77
C ALA A 912 -5.56 -11.30 42.07
N ALA A 913 -6.90 -11.36 42.07
CA ALA A 913 -7.66 -11.80 43.25
C ALA A 913 -7.32 -13.24 43.69
N LEU A 914 -7.04 -14.14 42.73
CA LEU A 914 -6.56 -15.49 43.04
C LEU A 914 -5.17 -15.49 43.67
N LYS A 915 -4.27 -14.59 43.28
CA LYS A 915 -2.97 -14.42 43.94
C LYS A 915 -3.15 -13.95 45.39
N ASP A 916 -4.05 -13.00 45.62
CA ASP A 916 -4.37 -12.47 46.94
C ASP A 916 -5.06 -13.51 47.86
N GLU A 917 -5.79 -14.48 47.28
CA GLU A 917 -6.30 -15.67 47.98
C GLU A 917 -5.23 -16.69 48.41
N GLY A 918 -3.94 -16.42 48.17
CA GLY A 918 -2.81 -17.24 48.62
C GLY A 918 -2.33 -18.32 47.65
N TYR A 919 -2.72 -18.23 46.37
CA TYR A 919 -2.18 -19.08 45.31
C TYR A 919 -0.89 -18.47 44.73
N ASN A 920 0.18 -19.27 44.63
CA ASN A 920 1.47 -18.86 44.10
C ASN A 920 1.44 -18.81 42.56
N ILE A 921 0.91 -17.72 41.99
CA ILE A 921 0.66 -17.60 40.55
C ILE A 921 1.24 -16.33 39.92
N ALA A 922 1.55 -16.44 38.63
CA ALA A 922 1.84 -15.32 37.74
C ALA A 922 0.96 -15.42 36.48
N TYR A 923 0.21 -14.38 36.18
CA TYR A 923 -0.60 -14.27 34.94
C TYR A 923 0.14 -13.37 33.93
N ARG A 924 0.09 -13.74 32.64
CA ARG A 924 0.59 -12.93 31.52
C ARG A 924 -0.34 -13.06 30.32
N ARG A 925 -0.52 -12.00 29.54
CA ARG A 925 -1.32 -11.97 28.30
C ARG A 925 -0.42 -11.87 27.07
N ILE A 926 -0.28 -12.95 26.30
CA ILE A 926 0.55 -13.02 25.08
C ILE A 926 -0.32 -13.48 23.89
N PRO A 927 -1.11 -12.58 23.28
CA PRO A 927 -2.14 -12.93 22.30
C PRO A 927 -1.55 -13.46 20.97
N LEU A 928 -1.81 -14.73 20.65
CA LEU A 928 -1.40 -15.34 19.39
C LEU A 928 -2.53 -15.22 18.35
N THR A 929 -2.21 -14.77 17.13
CA THR A 929 -3.22 -14.62 16.06
C THR A 929 -3.67 -15.98 15.51
N ARG A 930 -4.97 -16.28 15.58
CA ARG A 930 -5.52 -17.60 15.18
C ARG A 930 -5.34 -17.90 13.69
N GLU A 931 -4.80 -19.08 13.39
CA GLU A 931 -4.47 -19.59 12.03
C GLU A 931 -3.35 -18.81 11.31
N ARG A 932 -2.35 -18.34 12.07
CA ARG A 932 -1.13 -17.73 11.52
C ARG A 932 0.11 -18.18 12.27
N GLU A 933 1.26 -17.96 11.65
CA GLU A 933 2.55 -17.98 12.33
C GLU A 933 2.55 -16.89 13.43
N ALA A 934 3.08 -17.23 14.60
CA ALA A 934 3.31 -16.27 15.67
C ALA A 934 4.35 -15.23 15.23
N LEU A 935 4.26 -14.00 15.73
CA LEU A 935 5.31 -13.01 15.45
C LEU A 935 6.57 -13.39 16.27
N ALA A 936 7.74 -13.04 15.75
CA ALA A 936 9.00 -13.25 16.47
C ALA A 936 8.96 -12.61 17.87
N SER A 937 8.36 -11.43 18.00
CA SER A 937 8.11 -10.75 19.28
C SER A 937 7.33 -11.59 20.29
N ASP A 938 6.32 -12.33 19.84
CA ASP A 938 5.43 -13.11 20.71
C ASP A 938 6.17 -14.38 21.20
N VAL A 939 7.01 -14.95 20.34
CA VAL A 939 7.91 -16.06 20.68
C VAL A 939 9.02 -15.60 21.63
N ASP A 940 9.61 -14.43 21.38
CA ASP A 940 10.60 -13.81 22.26
C ASP A 940 9.98 -13.49 23.64
N GLU A 941 8.75 -13.01 23.71
CA GLU A 941 8.05 -12.75 24.98
C GLU A 941 7.81 -14.04 25.78
N ILE A 942 7.46 -15.15 25.11
CA ILE A 942 7.39 -16.48 25.73
C ILE A 942 8.78 -16.95 26.18
N GLN A 943 9.83 -16.77 25.38
CA GLN A 943 11.21 -17.15 25.74
C GLN A 943 11.77 -16.32 26.91
N ASN A 944 11.39 -15.05 27.00
CA ASN A 944 11.74 -14.13 28.08
C ASN A 944 10.92 -14.37 29.36
N CYS A 945 10.01 -15.35 29.39
CA CYS A 945 9.43 -15.90 30.61
C CYS A 945 10.41 -16.83 31.37
N ARG A 946 11.69 -16.41 31.50
CA ARG A 946 12.63 -17.06 32.44
C ARG A 946 12.29 -16.64 33.87
N ASP A 947 12.42 -17.57 34.80
CA ASP A 947 12.40 -17.27 36.23
C ASP A 947 13.66 -16.48 36.61
N GLU A 948 13.49 -15.46 37.45
CA GLU A 948 14.50 -14.97 38.40
C GLU A 948 14.51 -15.88 39.65
#